data_AF-A0A7V3RNN5-F1
#
_entry.id   AF-A0A7V3RNN5-F1
#
_cell.length_a   1.000
_cell.length_b   1.000
_cell.length_c   1.000
_cell.angle_alpha   90.00
_cell.angle_beta   90.00
_cell.angle_gamma   90.00
#
_symmetry.space_group_name_H-M   'P 1'
#
loop_
_entity.id
_entity.type
_entity.pdbx_description
1 polymer ?
#
loop_
_entity_poly.entity_id
_entity_poly.type
_entity_poly.pdbx_seq_one_letter_code
_entity_poly.pdbx_strand_id
1 'polypeptide(L)'
;RQSACNIDKDAVAGAAHWLIFTDRSGIGEQLAAKLRASGARCTQVSAGGGFAPIGDDRYEIQPGRREDMAKLLQAVHTPDRPCRAIVHLWGLDAPPTENLSLAALEAAQEAGLFSLLHLVQAWEQTLSEEEGPSSESSRGGLVLPVPLVLVTRGAQSVGDKPMPVAVAQSPALGLGRVIANECPRLRCKMVDLDPAEEDGSVAALFEELMAQDDEDEIALRGGARYVHRFVPATGARTRAVHPEEAYRWTISRPGNLDHLTPHVVPRQAPPAGHVEIEVVAAGLNFSDVMKALGIYPGLGQGPIPLGAECSGRITAVGPPLSPREEGRFRIGDEVLAVAPFALGSHVVTRAELVAPKPPQWTFEEAATLPIAFLTAAYALEYLGRLSAGERVLIHSATGGVGLAAVQLARRAGAQIFATAGTPEKRAYLKELGIEHVMDSRSLAFADEVMERTGGYGVDVVLNSLAGEALLRGIDILADYGRFLEIGKRDIYGNSRLGLRPFRKNLSFHAIDLDRLIRERPAFLGKLLRQIVQDAHDNRLAPLPQHVYPIAEALSAFRFMQQSKHVGKIVLALRTSGGADATPLAMAPSEGPLAFRPDATYLITGGLGGFGLAVARWMVERGARHLALLGRRGTHSEEARKAVAELKQHGCRLVVFRADVAKEDDLAAVLATIQRDGPPLRGVIHAAMVLEDALLLNLDRQRMCRVLAPKVQGSWALHRQTLHCPLDFFVLFSSLSSVFGHAGQGNYAAANMFLDALAWYRRAHGLPALTINWGYLGEVGYLAQRPQLGERLERQGVLSFTVKQALTLLERAMQRQAIQISVMRVDWSRWRGLGVTGRVSPRFAHLLSDHDGELTSSEGPLGGLTTAAPLDVLVRNKVARVLGTTPERLDVDKPLLHLGIDSLMAVELRNWIEQEWRLHVSIMELMRSPSLASLTQLLHERLANTEGAAKSARPPTEAQAAEELLAKIEELPDEDVDALLTALLDEKSRDRSAIP
;
A
#
# COMPACT_ATOMS: atom_id res chain seq x y z
N ARG A 1 23.67 -0.26 22.69
CA ARG A 1 24.01 -0.81 21.35
C ARG A 1 24.70 0.24 20.44
N GLN A 2 25.28 1.33 20.97
CA GLN A 2 25.77 2.47 20.16
C GLN A 2 27.30 2.69 20.16
N SER A 3 28.12 1.81 20.76
CA SER A 3 29.53 2.18 21.05
C SER A 3 30.61 1.30 20.40
N ALA A 4 30.31 0.55 19.33
CA ALA A 4 31.33 -0.34 18.70
C ALA A 4 31.38 -0.30 17.17
N CYS A 5 30.94 0.79 16.52
CA CYS A 5 31.10 0.95 15.07
C CYS A 5 31.26 2.43 14.68
N ASN A 6 32.10 3.19 15.40
CA ASN A 6 32.66 4.42 14.86
C ASN A 6 33.91 4.03 14.05
N ILE A 7 33.73 3.79 12.76
CA ILE A 7 34.84 3.93 11.82
C ILE A 7 35.13 5.44 11.78
N ASP A 8 36.38 5.79 12.06
CA ASP A 8 36.86 7.16 12.19
C ASP A 8 36.46 7.99 10.96
N LYS A 9 35.80 9.14 11.19
CA LYS A 9 35.17 9.98 10.15
C LYS A 9 36.18 10.52 9.14
N ASP A 10 37.47 10.54 9.49
CA ASP A 10 38.56 10.99 8.62
C ASP A 10 39.06 9.92 7.64
N ALA A 11 38.73 8.64 7.85
CA ALA A 11 39.29 7.53 7.06
C ALA A 11 38.63 7.33 5.68
N VAL A 12 37.37 7.76 5.49
CA VAL A 12 36.65 7.60 4.20
C VAL A 12 36.65 8.88 3.35
N ALA A 13 36.69 10.06 3.97
CA ALA A 13 36.57 11.33 3.25
C ALA A 13 37.91 11.86 2.69
N GLY A 14 39.04 11.66 3.39
CA GLY A 14 40.32 12.33 3.03
C GLY A 14 41.36 11.49 2.27
N ALA A 15 41.22 10.16 2.19
CA ALA A 15 42.27 9.28 1.65
C ALA A 15 41.78 7.99 0.96
N ALA A 16 40.46 7.81 0.85
CA ALA A 16 39.86 6.59 0.30
C ALA A 16 39.99 6.51 -1.23
N HIS A 17 40.27 5.31 -1.74
CA HIS A 17 40.31 5.02 -3.17
C HIS A 17 38.95 4.53 -3.65
N TRP A 18 38.37 5.22 -4.62
CA TRP A 18 37.07 4.95 -5.23
C TRP A 18 37.24 4.34 -6.62
N LEU A 19 36.55 3.23 -6.88
CA LEU A 19 36.43 2.64 -8.21
C LEU A 19 35.10 3.05 -8.83
N ILE A 20 35.13 3.75 -9.96
CA ILE A 20 33.95 4.35 -10.59
C ILE A 20 33.81 3.84 -12.02
N PHE A 21 32.79 3.03 -12.28
CA PHE A 21 32.44 2.59 -13.63
C PHE A 21 31.61 3.70 -14.30
N THR A 22 32.26 4.51 -15.12
CA THR A 22 31.72 5.76 -15.67
C THR A 22 30.81 5.50 -16.87
N ASP A 23 29.63 6.12 -16.85
CA ASP A 23 28.69 6.19 -17.98
C ASP A 23 29.17 7.16 -19.07
N ARG A 24 28.54 7.07 -20.26
CA ARG A 24 28.84 7.92 -21.42
C ARG A 24 28.23 9.32 -21.33
N SER A 25 27.26 9.54 -20.44
CA SER A 25 26.64 10.87 -20.25
C SER A 25 27.50 11.80 -19.39
N GLY A 26 28.58 11.30 -18.78
CA GLY A 26 29.56 12.09 -18.05
C GLY A 26 29.24 12.27 -16.56
N ILE A 27 28.22 11.59 -16.03
CA ILE A 27 27.86 11.68 -14.60
C ILE A 27 28.97 11.10 -13.72
N GLY A 28 29.49 9.92 -14.08
CA GLY A 28 30.60 9.30 -13.38
C GLY A 28 31.89 10.13 -13.41
N GLU A 29 32.15 10.83 -14.51
CA GLU A 29 33.32 11.72 -14.61
C GLU A 29 33.19 12.93 -13.70
N GLN A 30 32.01 13.58 -13.68
CA GLN A 30 31.71 14.72 -12.81
C GLN A 30 31.70 14.32 -11.34
N LEU A 31 31.15 13.15 -11.00
CA LEU A 31 31.18 12.59 -9.66
C LEU A 31 32.63 12.38 -9.18
N ALA A 32 33.47 11.78 -10.01
CA ALA A 32 34.88 11.60 -9.69
C ALA A 32 35.61 12.94 -9.48
N ALA A 33 35.29 13.98 -10.25
CA ALA A 33 35.85 15.32 -10.03
C ALA A 33 35.46 15.89 -8.67
N LYS A 34 34.19 15.74 -8.25
CA LYS A 34 33.72 16.14 -6.91
C LYS A 34 34.40 15.36 -5.79
N LEU A 35 34.53 14.04 -5.94
CA LEU A 35 35.22 13.19 -4.96
C LEU A 35 36.72 13.55 -4.84
N ARG A 36 37.39 13.84 -5.96
CA ARG A 36 38.78 14.34 -5.93
C ARG A 36 38.88 15.69 -5.24
N ALA A 37 37.92 16.59 -5.45
CA ALA A 37 37.87 17.88 -4.77
C ALA A 37 37.67 17.75 -3.25
N SER A 38 37.08 16.64 -2.77
CA SER A 38 37.00 16.33 -1.33
C SER A 38 38.21 15.56 -0.78
N GLY A 39 39.26 15.34 -1.59
CA GLY A 39 40.49 14.65 -1.18
C GLY A 39 40.56 13.16 -1.52
N ALA A 40 39.54 12.59 -2.17
CA ALA A 40 39.55 11.18 -2.53
C ALA A 40 40.39 10.88 -3.78
N ARG A 41 40.89 9.65 -3.90
CA ARG A 41 41.47 9.13 -5.14
C ARG A 41 40.40 8.37 -5.92
N CYS A 42 40.33 8.55 -7.24
CA CYS A 42 39.29 7.92 -8.05
C CYS A 42 39.91 7.25 -9.28
N THR A 43 39.71 5.93 -9.40
CA THR A 43 39.93 5.18 -10.63
C THR A 43 38.65 5.13 -11.43
N GLN A 44 38.71 5.57 -12.69
CA GLN A 44 37.59 5.57 -13.61
C GLN A 44 37.70 4.40 -14.59
N VAL A 45 36.58 3.74 -14.85
CA VAL A 45 36.51 2.58 -15.75
C VAL A 45 35.44 2.81 -16.80
N SER A 46 35.85 2.90 -18.07
CA SER A 46 34.94 3.02 -19.22
C SER A 46 34.72 1.67 -19.91
N ALA A 47 33.54 1.49 -20.50
CA ALA A 47 33.22 0.30 -21.28
C ALA A 47 33.87 0.35 -22.67
N GLY A 48 34.59 -0.70 -23.06
CA GLY A 48 35.33 -0.76 -24.32
C GLY A 48 35.58 -2.16 -24.87
N GLY A 49 36.62 -2.30 -25.71
CA GLY A 49 36.92 -3.53 -26.46
C GLY A 49 37.66 -4.63 -25.66
N GLY A 50 38.30 -4.29 -24.55
CA GLY A 50 39.06 -5.21 -23.71
C GLY A 50 39.88 -4.47 -22.65
N PHE A 51 40.56 -5.19 -21.76
CA PHE A 51 41.39 -4.59 -20.71
C PHE A 51 42.55 -3.75 -21.26
N ALA A 52 42.52 -2.44 -21.04
CA ALA A 52 43.59 -1.50 -21.36
C ALA A 52 43.70 -0.36 -20.34
N PRO A 53 44.88 -0.06 -19.78
CA PRO A 53 45.12 1.19 -19.05
C PRO A 53 45.21 2.34 -20.06
N ILE A 54 44.31 3.32 -19.96
CA ILE A 54 44.20 4.43 -20.92
C ILE A 54 44.66 5.77 -20.33
N GLY A 55 45.20 5.76 -19.11
CA GLY A 55 45.78 6.90 -18.43
C GLY A 55 46.00 6.60 -16.95
N ASP A 56 46.49 7.60 -16.21
CA ASP A 56 46.63 7.50 -14.76
C ASP A 56 45.25 7.34 -14.11
N ASP A 57 45.08 6.28 -13.32
CA ASP A 57 43.81 5.92 -12.68
C ASP A 57 42.63 5.83 -13.67
N ARG A 58 42.87 5.46 -14.93
CA ARG A 58 41.83 5.24 -15.96
C ARG A 58 42.03 3.92 -16.70
N TYR A 59 40.96 3.13 -16.76
CA TYR A 59 40.96 1.83 -17.45
C TYR A 59 39.78 1.72 -18.40
N GLU A 60 39.99 0.98 -19.47
CA GLU A 60 38.94 0.51 -20.36
C GLU A 60 38.84 -1.02 -20.23
N ILE A 61 37.63 -1.57 -20.10
CA ILE A 61 37.41 -3.03 -20.08
C ILE A 61 36.16 -3.42 -20.87
N GLN A 62 36.08 -4.69 -21.29
CA GLN A 62 34.86 -5.23 -21.89
C GLN A 62 33.85 -5.65 -20.79
N PRO A 63 32.64 -5.05 -20.71
CA PRO A 63 31.72 -5.28 -19.59
C PRO A 63 31.31 -6.76 -19.38
N GLY A 64 31.09 -7.50 -20.46
CA GLY A 64 30.65 -8.89 -20.44
C GLY A 64 31.76 -9.93 -20.23
N ARG A 65 33.01 -9.50 -20.00
CA ARG A 65 34.19 -10.39 -19.91
C ARG A 65 34.74 -10.45 -18.48
N ARG A 66 34.51 -11.59 -17.82
CA ARG A 66 34.97 -11.86 -16.45
C ARG A 66 36.48 -11.66 -16.24
N GLU A 67 37.30 -12.08 -17.21
CA GLU A 67 38.76 -11.98 -17.13
C GLU A 67 39.26 -10.54 -17.02
N ASP A 68 38.63 -9.62 -17.76
CA ASP A 68 39.02 -8.21 -17.74
C ASP A 68 38.67 -7.56 -16.40
N MET A 69 37.54 -7.96 -15.80
CA MET A 69 37.15 -7.52 -14.46
C MET A 69 38.13 -8.02 -13.38
N ALA A 70 38.60 -9.26 -13.50
CA ALA A 70 39.62 -9.79 -12.58
C ALA A 70 40.95 -9.03 -12.70
N LYS A 71 41.42 -8.76 -13.92
CA LYS A 71 42.62 -7.94 -14.17
C LYS A 71 42.48 -6.52 -13.62
N LEU A 72 41.30 -5.92 -13.79
CA LEU A 72 40.99 -4.61 -13.23
C LEU A 72 41.12 -4.63 -11.70
N LEU A 73 40.46 -5.55 -11.01
CA LEU A 73 40.53 -5.61 -9.55
C LEU A 73 41.94 -5.86 -9.03
N GLN A 74 42.72 -6.73 -9.68
CA GLN A 74 44.14 -6.93 -9.36
C GLN A 74 44.98 -5.66 -9.52
N ALA A 75 44.63 -4.79 -10.48
CA ALA A 75 45.36 -3.54 -10.72
C ALA A 75 44.95 -2.42 -9.74
N VAL A 76 43.69 -2.38 -9.31
CA VAL A 76 43.12 -1.25 -8.53
C VAL A 76 42.93 -1.56 -7.05
N HIS A 77 42.98 -2.82 -6.63
CA HIS A 77 42.92 -3.23 -5.25
C HIS A 77 44.23 -3.92 -4.87
N THR A 78 45.13 -3.16 -4.25
CA THR A 78 46.45 -3.66 -3.81
C THR A 78 46.63 -3.42 -2.31
N PRO A 79 47.50 -4.16 -1.61
CA PRO A 79 47.74 -3.98 -0.18
C PRO A 79 48.11 -2.53 0.20
N ASP A 80 48.89 -1.86 -0.64
CA ASP A 80 49.32 -0.47 -0.44
C ASP A 80 48.26 0.57 -0.85
N ARG A 81 47.29 0.16 -1.68
CA ARG A 81 46.20 0.99 -2.21
C ARG A 81 44.90 0.20 -2.25
N PRO A 82 44.24 -0.03 -1.10
CA PRO A 82 43.00 -0.78 -1.07
C PRO A 82 41.83 0.08 -1.56
N CYS A 83 41.08 -0.44 -2.53
CA CYS A 83 39.78 0.14 -2.91
C CYS A 83 38.81 0.13 -1.73
N ARG A 84 38.20 1.28 -1.45
CA ARG A 84 37.32 1.52 -0.28
C ARG A 84 35.87 1.74 -0.64
N ALA A 85 35.55 2.04 -1.90
CA ALA A 85 34.17 2.19 -2.37
C ALA A 85 34.09 1.95 -3.88
N ILE A 86 32.95 1.41 -4.34
CA ILE A 86 32.70 1.11 -5.75
C ILE A 86 31.40 1.77 -6.16
N VAL A 87 31.39 2.51 -7.27
CA VAL A 87 30.18 3.09 -7.87
C VAL A 87 30.02 2.56 -9.28
N HIS A 88 28.88 1.93 -9.57
CA HIS A 88 28.59 1.33 -10.86
C HIS A 88 27.51 2.13 -11.60
N LEU A 89 27.90 2.86 -12.66
CA LEU A 89 27.00 3.73 -13.43
C LEU A 89 26.74 3.25 -14.87
N TRP A 90 27.32 2.14 -15.32
CA TRP A 90 27.13 1.65 -16.70
C TRP A 90 25.67 1.29 -17.05
N GLY A 91 24.82 1.10 -16.05
CA GLY A 91 23.37 0.98 -16.26
C GLY A 91 22.74 2.22 -16.92
N LEU A 92 23.33 3.42 -16.71
CA LEU A 92 22.82 4.67 -17.26
C LEU A 92 22.93 4.76 -18.80
N ASP A 93 23.81 3.95 -19.40
CA ASP A 93 23.99 3.89 -20.86
C ASP A 93 22.90 3.07 -21.56
N ALA A 94 21.96 2.48 -20.81
CA ALA A 94 20.84 1.76 -21.38
C ALA A 94 19.95 2.71 -22.22
N PRO A 95 19.54 2.32 -23.44
CA PRO A 95 18.75 3.18 -24.29
C PRO A 95 17.35 3.45 -23.70
N PRO A 96 16.70 4.56 -24.09
CA PRO A 96 15.33 4.86 -23.69
C PRO A 96 14.38 3.71 -24.00
N THR A 97 13.42 3.47 -23.11
CA THR A 97 12.54 2.29 -23.20
C THR A 97 11.67 2.31 -24.46
N GLU A 98 11.26 3.49 -24.95
CA GLU A 98 10.46 3.62 -26.18
C GLU A 98 11.18 3.05 -27.42
N ASN A 99 12.51 3.13 -27.44
CA ASN A 99 13.35 2.73 -28.58
C ASN A 99 14.03 1.36 -28.38
N LEU A 100 13.63 0.62 -27.35
CA LEU A 100 14.31 -0.59 -26.93
C LEU A 100 13.97 -1.79 -27.83
N SER A 101 14.90 -2.19 -28.70
CA SER A 101 14.85 -3.48 -29.42
C SER A 101 15.35 -4.62 -28.51
N LEU A 102 15.11 -5.89 -28.90
CA LEU A 102 15.67 -7.02 -28.15
C LEU A 102 17.21 -7.02 -28.13
N ALA A 103 17.84 -6.70 -29.27
CA ALA A 103 19.30 -6.60 -29.33
C ALA A 103 19.84 -5.47 -28.43
N ALA A 104 19.14 -4.34 -28.37
CA ALA A 104 19.49 -3.24 -27.47
C ALA A 104 19.31 -3.61 -25.99
N LEU A 105 18.26 -4.38 -25.67
CA LEU A 105 18.03 -4.92 -24.33
C LEU A 105 19.13 -5.91 -23.92
N GLU A 106 19.54 -6.80 -24.82
CA GLU A 106 20.66 -7.72 -24.57
C GLU A 106 21.97 -6.95 -24.34
N ALA A 107 22.27 -5.92 -25.15
CA ALA A 107 23.44 -5.06 -24.93
C ALA A 107 23.39 -4.32 -23.58
N ALA A 108 22.22 -3.83 -23.16
CA ALA A 108 22.04 -3.23 -21.84
C ALA A 108 22.26 -4.24 -20.70
N GLN A 109 21.86 -5.51 -20.89
CA GLN A 109 22.15 -6.57 -19.93
C GLN A 109 23.66 -6.83 -19.82
N GLU A 110 24.41 -6.78 -20.92
CA GLU A 110 25.88 -6.89 -20.89
C GLU A 110 26.51 -5.79 -20.04
N ALA A 111 26.16 -4.53 -20.33
CA ALA A 111 26.76 -3.36 -19.69
C ALA A 111 26.36 -3.22 -18.22
N GLY A 112 25.09 -3.48 -17.87
CA GLY A 112 24.58 -3.29 -16.51
C GLY A 112 24.63 -4.56 -15.64
N LEU A 113 24.10 -5.67 -16.14
CA LEU A 113 23.80 -6.85 -15.32
C LEU A 113 24.96 -7.85 -15.26
N PHE A 114 25.56 -8.19 -16.40
CA PHE A 114 26.68 -9.14 -16.47
C PHE A 114 27.96 -8.53 -15.88
N SER A 115 28.24 -7.27 -16.18
CA SER A 115 29.39 -6.57 -15.58
C SER A 115 29.31 -6.54 -14.05
N LEU A 116 28.12 -6.30 -13.49
CA LEU A 116 27.88 -6.31 -12.05
C LEU A 116 28.10 -7.71 -11.45
N LEU A 117 27.59 -8.77 -12.09
CA LEU A 117 27.86 -10.14 -11.66
C LEU A 117 29.37 -10.45 -11.65
N HIS A 118 30.07 -10.08 -12.72
CA HIS A 118 31.50 -10.31 -12.84
C HIS A 118 32.33 -9.49 -11.84
N LEU A 119 31.90 -8.26 -11.53
CA LEU A 119 32.50 -7.44 -10.49
C LEU A 119 32.45 -8.14 -9.14
N VAL A 120 31.27 -8.63 -8.74
CA VAL A 120 31.09 -9.35 -7.47
C VAL A 120 31.92 -10.64 -7.45
N GLN A 121 31.92 -11.40 -8.55
CA GLN A 121 32.71 -12.63 -8.67
C GLN A 121 34.22 -12.37 -8.54
N ALA A 122 34.72 -11.34 -9.24
CA ALA A 122 36.13 -10.99 -9.20
C ALA A 122 36.55 -10.44 -7.82
N TRP A 123 35.66 -9.68 -7.16
CA TRP A 123 35.91 -9.12 -5.83
C TRP A 123 36.09 -10.21 -4.77
N GLU A 124 35.16 -11.17 -4.71
CA GLU A 124 35.23 -12.30 -3.78
C GLU A 124 36.44 -13.21 -4.06
N GLN A 125 36.87 -13.33 -5.32
CA GLN A 125 38.09 -14.06 -5.68
C GLN A 125 39.36 -13.38 -5.15
N THR A 126 39.46 -12.06 -5.32
CA THR A 126 40.63 -11.26 -4.92
C THR A 126 40.86 -11.36 -3.41
N LEU A 127 39.80 -11.23 -2.60
CA LEU A 127 39.89 -11.36 -1.14
C LEU A 127 40.34 -12.75 -0.68
N SER A 128 39.98 -13.79 -1.42
CA SER A 128 40.31 -15.18 -1.07
C SER A 128 41.77 -15.55 -1.37
N GLU A 129 42.44 -14.79 -2.24
CA GLU A 129 43.86 -14.95 -2.55
C GLU A 129 44.75 -14.23 -1.51
N GLU A 130 44.26 -13.14 -0.91
CA GLU A 130 44.93 -12.42 0.19
C GLU A 130 44.89 -13.18 1.52
N GLU A 131 43.88 -14.03 1.76
CA GLU A 131 43.69 -14.83 2.98
C GLU A 131 44.46 -16.19 2.97
N GLY A 132 45.38 -16.42 2.02
CA GLY A 132 46.11 -17.68 1.86
C GLY A 132 47.10 -18.06 2.99
N PRO A 133 47.45 -19.35 3.17
CA PRO A 133 48.13 -19.89 4.36
C PRO A 133 49.64 -19.56 4.49
N SER A 134 50.19 -18.62 3.69
CA SER A 134 51.65 -18.41 3.59
C SER A 134 52.11 -16.95 3.66
N SER A 135 51.24 -15.97 3.90
CA SER A 135 51.70 -14.61 4.20
C SER A 135 51.96 -14.45 5.70
N GLU A 136 53.22 -14.60 6.14
CA GLU A 136 53.66 -14.29 7.51
C GLU A 136 53.44 -12.81 7.92
N SER A 137 52.96 -11.97 7.00
CA SER A 137 52.64 -10.56 7.20
C SER A 137 51.19 -10.26 7.60
N SER A 138 50.27 -11.23 7.60
CA SER A 138 48.86 -10.99 7.99
C SER A 138 48.67 -11.01 9.51
N ARG A 139 49.21 -10.01 10.20
CA ARG A 139 48.76 -9.63 11.55
C ARG A 139 47.30 -9.16 11.47
N GLY A 140 46.34 -10.07 11.63
CA GLY A 140 45.01 -9.86 12.21
C GLY A 140 44.25 -8.55 11.89
N GLY A 141 44.26 -8.06 10.65
CA GLY A 141 43.48 -6.90 10.26
C GLY A 141 42.05 -7.28 9.88
N LEU A 142 41.04 -6.69 10.52
CA LEU A 142 39.64 -6.81 10.07
C LEU A 142 39.51 -6.27 8.63
N VAL A 143 39.11 -7.11 7.68
CA VAL A 143 38.74 -6.68 6.32
C VAL A 143 37.50 -5.78 6.43
N LEU A 144 37.68 -4.48 6.23
CA LEU A 144 36.61 -3.49 6.31
C LEU A 144 35.62 -3.66 5.14
N PRO A 145 34.30 -3.47 5.37
CA PRO A 145 33.31 -3.53 4.31
C PRO A 145 33.53 -2.44 3.25
N VAL A 146 33.29 -2.77 1.98
CA VAL A 146 33.46 -1.88 0.82
C VAL A 146 32.10 -1.62 0.18
N PRO A 147 31.48 -0.44 0.34
CA PRO A 147 30.19 -0.14 -0.26
C PRO A 147 30.24 -0.21 -1.79
N LEU A 148 29.32 -0.97 -2.35
CA LEU A 148 28.99 -1.02 -3.77
C LEU A 148 27.70 -0.24 -3.99
N VAL A 149 27.78 0.86 -4.75
CA VAL A 149 26.63 1.70 -5.09
C VAL A 149 26.23 1.48 -6.54
N LEU A 150 25.04 0.94 -6.75
CA LEU A 150 24.44 0.72 -8.06
C LEU A 150 23.60 1.94 -8.42
N VAL A 151 23.97 2.62 -9.50
CA VAL A 151 23.28 3.83 -9.95
C VAL A 151 22.42 3.50 -11.15
N THR A 152 21.12 3.80 -11.04
CA THR A 152 20.15 3.70 -12.13
C THR A 152 19.50 5.07 -12.36
N ARG A 153 18.74 5.24 -13.45
CA ARG A 153 17.95 6.45 -13.73
C ARG A 153 16.55 6.07 -14.15
N GLY A 154 15.56 6.52 -13.38
CA GLY A 154 14.14 6.22 -13.63
C GLY A 154 13.84 4.72 -13.69
N ALA A 155 14.64 3.85 -13.08
CA ALA A 155 14.40 2.39 -13.08
C ALA A 155 13.33 1.96 -12.06
N GLN A 156 12.93 2.86 -11.17
CA GLN A 156 11.89 2.66 -10.17
C GLN A 156 10.80 3.73 -10.29
N SER A 157 9.53 3.31 -10.15
CA SER A 157 8.40 4.24 -10.02
C SER A 157 8.31 4.74 -8.59
N VAL A 158 8.02 6.03 -8.41
CA VAL A 158 7.76 6.65 -7.10
C VAL A 158 6.34 7.21 -7.02
N GLY A 159 5.77 7.26 -5.81
CA GLY A 159 4.44 7.81 -5.56
C GLY A 159 3.28 6.97 -6.12
N ASP A 160 2.08 7.55 -6.09
CA ASP A 160 0.83 6.84 -6.41
C ASP A 160 0.48 6.83 -7.90
N LYS A 161 1.07 7.73 -8.69
CA LYS A 161 0.82 7.84 -10.13
C LYS A 161 1.86 7.00 -10.90
N PRO A 162 1.45 6.22 -11.91
CA PRO A 162 2.41 5.52 -12.75
C PRO A 162 3.27 6.52 -13.52
N MET A 163 4.59 6.41 -13.35
CA MET A 163 5.58 7.16 -14.13
C MET A 163 6.27 6.23 -15.14
N PRO A 164 6.73 6.75 -16.31
CA PRO A 164 7.56 5.98 -17.21
C PRO A 164 8.81 5.45 -16.49
N VAL A 165 9.15 4.17 -16.75
CA VAL A 165 10.26 3.47 -16.07
C VAL A 165 11.26 2.96 -17.10
N ALA A 166 12.56 3.10 -16.84
CA ALA A 166 13.66 2.56 -17.62
C ALA A 166 13.82 1.04 -17.40
N VAL A 167 13.03 0.24 -18.12
CA VAL A 167 12.93 -1.22 -17.88
C VAL A 167 14.24 -1.97 -18.10
N ALA A 168 15.12 -1.48 -18.98
CA ALA A 168 16.39 -2.13 -19.28
C ALA A 168 17.37 -2.13 -18.10
N GLN A 169 17.25 -1.17 -17.18
CA GLN A 169 18.12 -1.04 -16.01
C GLN A 169 17.63 -1.85 -14.81
N SER A 170 16.33 -2.12 -14.73
CA SER A 170 15.72 -2.75 -13.56
C SER A 170 16.28 -4.13 -13.18
N PRO A 171 16.74 -5.02 -14.09
CA PRO A 171 17.35 -6.29 -13.70
C PRO A 171 18.52 -6.15 -12.71
N ALA A 172 19.30 -5.05 -12.80
CA ALA A 172 20.41 -4.79 -11.90
C ALA A 172 19.95 -4.56 -10.45
N LEU A 173 18.78 -3.98 -10.23
CA LEU A 173 18.19 -3.81 -8.89
C LEU A 173 17.83 -5.17 -8.27
N GLY A 174 17.28 -6.08 -9.08
CA GLY A 174 16.97 -7.44 -8.66
C GLY A 174 18.24 -8.21 -8.25
N LEU A 175 19.33 -8.05 -9.01
CA LEU A 175 20.63 -8.62 -8.67
C LEU A 175 21.24 -7.95 -7.43
N GLY A 176 21.15 -6.63 -7.31
CA GLY A 176 21.63 -5.84 -6.16
C GLY A 176 21.02 -6.31 -4.84
N ARG A 177 19.72 -6.59 -4.81
CA ARG A 177 19.03 -7.19 -3.64
C ARG A 177 19.61 -8.55 -3.26
N VAL A 178 20.03 -9.37 -4.23
CA VAL A 178 20.68 -10.66 -3.96
C VAL A 178 22.12 -10.47 -3.49
N ILE A 179 22.86 -9.52 -4.07
CA ILE A 179 24.22 -9.14 -3.63
C ILE A 179 24.19 -8.70 -2.17
N ALA A 180 23.23 -7.86 -1.77
CA ALA A 180 23.08 -7.42 -0.39
C ALA A 180 22.91 -8.61 0.60
N ASN A 181 22.28 -9.70 0.15
CA ASN A 181 22.04 -10.88 0.97
C ASN A 181 23.16 -11.93 0.92
N GLU A 182 23.80 -12.13 -0.23
CA GLU A 182 24.88 -13.13 -0.41
C GLU A 182 26.26 -12.58 -0.04
N CYS A 183 26.52 -11.31 -0.36
CA CYS A 183 27.82 -10.63 -0.22
C CYS A 183 27.69 -9.39 0.69
N PRO A 184 27.36 -9.54 1.99
CA PRO A 184 27.11 -8.41 2.89
C PRO A 184 28.33 -7.50 3.10
N ARG A 185 29.54 -7.98 2.83
CA ARG A 185 30.78 -7.18 2.85
C ARG A 185 30.74 -6.03 1.83
N LEU A 186 29.98 -6.19 0.74
CA LEU A 186 29.83 -5.18 -0.30
C LEU A 186 28.80 -4.09 0.04
N ARG A 187 28.02 -4.22 1.14
CA ARG A 187 26.98 -3.24 1.54
C ARG A 187 26.24 -2.61 0.35
N CYS A 188 25.69 -3.46 -0.51
CA CYS A 188 25.13 -3.04 -1.79
C CYS A 188 23.99 -2.02 -1.59
N LYS A 189 24.18 -0.79 -2.07
CA LYS A 189 23.23 0.32 -2.02
C LYS A 189 22.75 0.64 -3.44
N MET A 190 21.47 0.91 -3.62
CA MET A 190 20.87 1.22 -4.92
C MET A 190 20.34 2.65 -4.91
N VAL A 191 20.78 3.46 -5.87
CA VAL A 191 20.40 4.87 -6.00
C VAL A 191 19.83 5.12 -7.39
N ASP A 192 18.55 5.46 -7.47
CA ASP A 192 17.85 5.70 -8.73
C ASP A 192 17.66 7.20 -8.97
N LEU A 193 18.39 7.75 -9.93
CA LEU A 193 18.39 9.16 -10.31
C LEU A 193 17.09 9.58 -11.01
N ASP A 194 16.83 10.89 -10.96
CA ASP A 194 15.64 11.48 -11.57
C ASP A 194 15.72 11.39 -13.11
N PRO A 195 14.71 10.82 -13.80
CA PRO A 195 14.66 10.85 -15.26
C PRO A 195 14.43 12.26 -15.84
N ALA A 196 13.92 13.22 -15.08
CA ALA A 196 13.56 14.56 -15.55
C ALA A 196 14.64 15.64 -15.32
N GLU A 197 15.63 15.40 -14.45
CA GLU A 197 16.61 16.41 -14.02
C GLU A 197 18.05 15.92 -14.23
N GLU A 198 18.73 16.41 -15.25
CA GLU A 198 20.13 16.06 -15.57
C GLU A 198 21.13 16.91 -14.75
N ASP A 199 20.91 18.22 -14.67
CA ASP A 199 21.86 19.18 -14.09
C ASP A 199 22.07 19.03 -12.57
N GLY A 200 21.05 18.58 -11.83
CA GLY A 200 21.10 18.35 -10.37
C GLY A 200 21.54 16.94 -9.95
N SER A 201 21.58 15.98 -10.89
CA SER A 201 21.80 14.56 -10.61
C SER A 201 23.12 14.26 -9.90
N VAL A 202 24.21 14.92 -10.30
CA VAL A 202 25.55 14.67 -9.77
C VAL A 202 25.68 15.14 -8.31
N ALA A 203 25.11 16.30 -7.99
CA ALA A 203 25.15 16.85 -6.64
C ALA A 203 24.36 15.96 -5.67
N ALA A 204 23.13 15.59 -6.05
CA ALA A 204 22.29 14.72 -5.23
C ALA A 204 22.89 13.32 -5.05
N LEU A 205 23.52 12.75 -6.09
CA LEU A 205 24.25 11.49 -5.98
C LEU A 205 25.44 11.61 -5.03
N PHE A 206 26.24 12.68 -5.12
CA PHE A 206 27.36 12.91 -4.22
C PHE A 206 26.90 13.02 -2.76
N GLU A 207 25.83 13.77 -2.49
CA GLU A 207 25.23 13.88 -1.15
C GLU A 207 24.76 12.52 -0.62
N GLU A 208 24.09 11.71 -1.45
CA GLU A 208 23.63 10.37 -1.06
C GLU A 208 24.78 9.39 -0.77
N LEU A 209 25.91 9.51 -1.48
CA LEU A 209 27.11 8.72 -1.22
C LEU A 209 27.75 9.09 0.13
N MET A 210 27.59 10.34 0.57
CA MET A 210 28.11 10.82 1.86
C MET A 210 27.12 10.63 3.01
N ALA A 211 25.86 10.31 2.73
CA ALA A 211 24.81 10.12 3.73
C ALA A 211 25.11 8.96 4.69
N GLN A 212 24.82 9.15 5.98
CA GLN A 212 25.08 8.20 7.07
C GLN A 212 23.78 7.63 7.63
N ASP A 213 23.05 6.88 6.81
CA ASP A 213 21.88 6.11 7.24
C ASP A 213 21.98 4.64 6.81
N ASP A 214 21.03 3.84 7.28
CA ASP A 214 20.96 2.41 7.00
C ASP A 214 20.19 2.10 5.71
N GLU A 215 19.77 3.11 4.92
CA GLU A 215 18.92 2.92 3.75
C GLU A 215 19.69 2.30 2.57
N ASP A 216 19.09 1.25 1.98
CA ASP A 216 19.70 0.42 0.94
C ASP A 216 19.08 0.65 -0.46
N GLU A 217 17.87 1.20 -0.55
CA GLU A 217 17.17 1.50 -1.80
C GLU A 217 16.56 2.91 -1.82
N ILE A 218 17.14 3.78 -2.65
CA ILE A 218 16.83 5.21 -2.72
C ILE A 218 16.41 5.59 -4.13
N ALA A 219 15.41 6.47 -4.24
CA ALA A 219 15.07 7.17 -5.48
C ALA A 219 15.07 8.68 -5.25
N LEU A 220 15.75 9.43 -6.14
CA LEU A 220 15.88 10.89 -6.08
C LEU A 220 14.97 11.50 -7.14
N ARG A 221 14.04 12.37 -6.74
CA ARG A 221 13.01 12.95 -7.64
C ARG A 221 12.65 14.38 -7.26
N GLY A 222 12.80 15.34 -8.17
CA GLY A 222 12.43 16.74 -7.98
C GLY A 222 12.98 17.36 -6.70
N GLY A 223 14.25 17.06 -6.37
CA GLY A 223 14.91 17.49 -5.12
C GLY A 223 14.49 16.72 -3.86
N ALA A 224 13.54 15.79 -3.92
CA ALA A 224 13.13 14.95 -2.81
C ALA A 224 13.83 13.58 -2.82
N ARG A 225 14.08 13.05 -1.62
CA ARG A 225 14.67 11.74 -1.37
C ARG A 225 13.57 10.75 -0.95
N TYR A 226 13.37 9.71 -1.75
CA TYR A 226 12.41 8.63 -1.48
C TYR A 226 13.15 7.36 -1.07
N VAL A 227 12.56 6.61 -0.13
CA VAL A 227 13.04 5.30 0.32
C VAL A 227 11.97 4.25 0.09
N HIS A 228 12.38 3.02 -0.18
CA HIS A 228 11.45 1.94 -0.47
C HIS A 228 10.92 1.28 0.81
N ARG A 229 9.59 1.10 0.91
CA ARG A 229 8.91 0.47 2.05
C ARG A 229 7.82 -0.47 1.58
N PHE A 230 7.75 -1.64 2.19
CA PHE A 230 6.76 -2.66 1.86
C PHE A 230 5.54 -2.58 2.78
N VAL A 231 4.37 -2.20 2.28
CA VAL A 231 3.16 -2.00 3.11
C VAL A 231 2.04 -2.99 2.77
N PRO A 232 1.16 -3.33 3.74
CA PRO A 232 -0.04 -4.13 3.46
C PRO A 232 -0.97 -3.46 2.45
N ALA A 233 -1.52 -4.23 1.50
CA ALA A 233 -2.46 -3.74 0.50
C ALA A 233 -3.87 -3.52 1.07
N THR A 234 -4.04 -2.51 1.92
CA THR A 234 -5.28 -2.20 2.67
C THR A 234 -6.22 -1.19 1.99
N GLY A 235 -5.82 -0.55 0.88
CA GLY A 235 -6.62 0.49 0.21
C GLY A 235 -7.51 0.02 -0.96
N ALA A 236 -8.71 0.60 -1.07
CA ALA A 236 -9.43 0.71 -2.34
C ALA A 236 -8.67 1.69 -3.26
N ARG A 237 -8.56 1.39 -4.57
CA ARG A 237 -7.88 2.31 -5.50
C ARG A 237 -8.78 3.48 -5.87
N THR A 238 -8.23 4.67 -5.80
CA THR A 238 -8.78 5.89 -6.40
C THR A 238 -8.78 5.74 -7.92
N ARG A 239 -9.97 5.67 -8.53
CA ARG A 239 -10.16 5.69 -9.98
C ARG A 239 -11.01 6.90 -10.32
N ALA A 240 -10.63 7.65 -11.36
CA ALA A 240 -11.58 8.59 -11.96
C ALA A 240 -12.76 7.79 -12.50
N VAL A 241 -13.98 8.10 -12.06
CA VAL A 241 -15.18 7.49 -12.63
C VAL A 241 -15.41 8.13 -13.98
N HIS A 242 -15.58 7.33 -15.04
CA HIS A 242 -15.90 7.90 -16.34
C HIS A 242 -17.27 8.60 -16.28
N PRO A 243 -17.48 9.72 -17.01
CA PRO A 243 -18.75 10.43 -17.00
C PRO A 243 -19.98 9.56 -17.35
N GLU A 244 -19.78 8.48 -18.12
CA GLU A 244 -20.86 7.55 -18.49
C GLU A 244 -21.14 6.46 -17.45
N GLU A 245 -20.23 6.24 -16.51
CA GLU A 245 -20.38 5.22 -15.47
C GLU A 245 -21.18 5.78 -14.29
N ALA A 246 -22.32 5.13 -13.98
CA ALA A 246 -23.03 5.46 -12.77
C ALA A 246 -22.36 4.80 -11.56
N TYR A 247 -22.26 5.54 -10.45
CA TYR A 247 -21.85 5.02 -9.16
C TYR A 247 -22.86 5.32 -8.06
N ARG A 248 -22.78 4.56 -6.97
CA ARG A 248 -23.58 4.70 -5.76
C ARG A 248 -22.73 4.45 -4.52
N TRP A 249 -22.93 5.23 -3.48
CA TRP A 249 -22.33 4.99 -2.17
C TRP A 249 -23.09 3.91 -1.42
N THR A 250 -22.35 2.93 -0.92
CA THR A 250 -22.90 1.86 -0.08
C THR A 250 -22.00 1.61 1.11
N ILE A 251 -22.55 0.92 2.10
CA ILE A 251 -21.82 0.47 3.27
C ILE A 251 -21.90 -1.05 3.34
N SER A 252 -20.76 -1.70 3.11
CA SER A 252 -20.68 -3.17 3.07
C SER A 252 -20.80 -3.79 4.47
N ARG A 253 -20.40 -3.05 5.51
CA ARG A 253 -20.51 -3.47 6.91
C ARG A 253 -21.08 -2.35 7.78
N PRO A 254 -22.40 -2.36 8.05
CA PRO A 254 -23.02 -1.39 8.95
C PRO A 254 -22.35 -1.41 10.34
N GLY A 255 -22.22 -0.24 10.95
CA GLY A 255 -21.60 -0.06 12.27
C GLY A 255 -20.18 0.51 12.22
N ASN A 256 -19.46 0.40 11.09
CA ASN A 256 -18.18 1.07 10.88
C ASN A 256 -18.21 1.90 9.60
N LEU A 257 -18.13 3.23 9.75
CA LEU A 257 -18.18 4.19 8.65
C LEU A 257 -17.00 4.07 7.68
N ASP A 258 -15.88 3.45 8.06
CA ASP A 258 -14.72 3.25 7.16
C ASP A 258 -15.04 2.30 5.99
N HIS A 259 -16.14 1.56 6.08
CA HIS A 259 -16.66 0.72 4.99
C HIS A 259 -17.65 1.45 4.07
N LEU A 260 -17.86 2.76 4.27
CA LEU A 260 -18.63 3.61 3.36
C LEU A 260 -17.81 3.88 2.10
N THR A 261 -18.18 3.25 0.98
CA THR A 261 -17.42 3.34 -0.27
C THR A 261 -18.35 3.44 -1.49
N PRO A 262 -17.93 4.11 -2.57
CA PRO A 262 -18.66 4.14 -3.82
C PRO A 262 -18.41 2.86 -4.64
N HIS A 263 -19.47 2.35 -5.27
CA HIS A 263 -19.45 1.21 -6.19
C HIS A 263 -20.07 1.60 -7.53
N VAL A 264 -19.51 1.09 -8.63
CA VAL A 264 -20.09 1.26 -9.98
C VAL A 264 -21.38 0.45 -10.06
N VAL A 265 -22.43 1.08 -10.58
CA VAL A 265 -23.73 0.44 -10.85
C VAL A 265 -24.09 0.64 -12.32
N PRO A 266 -24.65 -0.37 -13.00
CA PRO A 266 -25.11 -0.20 -14.37
C PRO A 266 -26.28 0.78 -14.41
N ARG A 267 -26.28 1.70 -15.39
CA ARG A 267 -27.46 2.52 -15.70
C ARG A 267 -28.57 1.62 -16.25
N GLN A 268 -29.79 1.85 -15.80
CA GLN A 268 -30.97 1.11 -16.23
C GLN A 268 -32.01 2.09 -16.76
N ALA A 269 -32.69 1.72 -17.83
CA ALA A 269 -33.79 2.53 -18.35
C ALA A 269 -34.88 2.69 -17.27
N PRO A 270 -35.38 3.91 -17.01
CA PRO A 270 -36.40 4.13 -15.99
C PRO A 270 -37.70 3.39 -16.37
N PRO A 271 -38.33 2.67 -15.42
CA PRO A 271 -39.59 1.99 -15.65
C PRO A 271 -40.75 2.99 -15.83
N ALA A 272 -41.94 2.49 -16.18
CA ALA A 272 -43.12 3.33 -16.34
C ALA A 272 -43.40 4.17 -15.08
N GLY A 273 -43.73 5.46 -15.26
CA GLY A 273 -43.96 6.43 -14.18
C GLY A 273 -42.71 6.88 -13.42
N HIS A 274 -41.51 6.53 -13.88
CA HIS A 274 -40.25 6.93 -13.26
C HIS A 274 -39.42 7.83 -14.17
N VAL A 275 -38.49 8.55 -13.55
CA VAL A 275 -37.47 9.35 -14.24
C VAL A 275 -36.10 8.99 -13.69
N GLU A 276 -35.09 9.10 -14.54
CA GLU A 276 -33.68 9.09 -14.13
C GLU A 276 -33.20 10.53 -13.99
N ILE A 277 -32.55 10.82 -12.87
CA ILE A 277 -31.96 12.12 -12.53
C ILE A 277 -30.45 11.92 -12.42
N GLU A 278 -29.69 12.68 -13.19
CA GLU A 278 -28.28 12.95 -12.90
C GLU A 278 -28.21 13.86 -11.68
N VAL A 279 -27.64 13.35 -10.60
CA VAL A 279 -27.58 14.03 -9.31
C VAL A 279 -26.43 15.04 -9.32
N VAL A 280 -26.76 16.31 -9.10
CA VAL A 280 -25.76 17.38 -8.93
C VAL A 280 -25.43 17.56 -7.46
N ALA A 281 -26.44 17.58 -6.60
CA ALA A 281 -26.30 17.70 -5.16
C ALA A 281 -27.28 16.79 -4.41
N ALA A 282 -26.84 16.22 -3.29
CA ALA A 282 -27.67 15.35 -2.44
C ALA A 282 -27.65 15.79 -0.98
N GLY A 283 -28.82 15.80 -0.34
CA GLY A 283 -28.95 16.13 1.08
C GLY A 283 -28.61 14.94 1.97
N LEU A 284 -27.70 15.12 2.92
CA LEU A 284 -27.38 14.13 3.94
C LEU A 284 -28.30 14.30 5.15
N ASN A 285 -29.01 13.23 5.54
CA ASN A 285 -29.97 13.24 6.64
C ASN A 285 -29.48 12.39 7.81
N PHE A 286 -29.99 12.66 9.03
CA PHE A 286 -29.61 11.88 10.22
C PHE A 286 -30.01 10.40 10.09
N SER A 287 -31.06 10.12 9.32
CA SER A 287 -31.45 8.75 8.96
C SER A 287 -30.36 8.02 8.17
N ASP A 288 -29.58 8.69 7.33
CA ASP A 288 -28.49 8.07 6.57
C ASP A 288 -27.34 7.65 7.49
N VAL A 289 -27.01 8.46 8.50
CA VAL A 289 -26.02 8.11 9.53
C VAL A 289 -26.49 6.91 10.33
N MET A 290 -27.76 6.90 10.78
CA MET A 290 -28.32 5.77 11.52
C MET A 290 -28.34 4.47 10.68
N LYS A 291 -28.65 4.57 9.38
CA LYS A 291 -28.61 3.44 8.45
C LYS A 291 -27.17 2.91 8.30
N ALA A 292 -26.20 3.80 8.15
CA ALA A 292 -24.79 3.43 8.07
C ALA A 292 -24.25 2.79 9.36
N LEU A 293 -24.73 3.23 10.52
CA LEU A 293 -24.38 2.64 11.81
C LEU A 293 -25.13 1.33 12.13
N GLY A 294 -26.07 0.89 11.28
CA GLY A 294 -26.84 -0.34 11.50
C GLY A 294 -27.88 -0.24 12.62
N ILE A 295 -28.19 0.97 13.10
CA ILE A 295 -29.15 1.23 14.20
C ILE A 295 -30.51 1.72 13.70
N TYR A 296 -30.70 1.81 12.37
CA TYR A 296 -31.95 2.28 11.79
C TYR A 296 -33.04 1.20 11.81
N PRO A 297 -34.19 1.43 12.46
CA PRO A 297 -35.27 0.44 12.53
C PRO A 297 -35.90 0.17 11.17
N GLY A 298 -36.31 -1.08 10.91
CA GLY A 298 -37.10 -1.45 9.73
C GLY A 298 -36.33 -1.57 8.42
N LEU A 299 -34.99 -1.72 8.46
CA LEU A 299 -34.20 -2.09 7.28
C LEU A 299 -34.54 -3.54 6.86
N GLY A 300 -34.91 -3.72 5.59
CA GLY A 300 -35.15 -5.04 5.00
C GLY A 300 -33.84 -5.76 4.59
N GLN A 301 -33.96 -6.97 4.04
CA GLN A 301 -32.83 -7.65 3.40
C GLN A 301 -32.53 -6.99 2.04
N GLY A 302 -31.32 -6.46 1.87
CA GLY A 302 -30.87 -5.84 0.61
C GLY A 302 -29.91 -4.67 0.80
N PRO A 303 -29.55 -3.96 -0.29
CA PRO A 303 -28.66 -2.81 -0.24
C PRO A 303 -29.28 -1.68 0.60
N ILE A 304 -28.48 -1.09 1.50
CA ILE A 304 -28.95 -0.03 2.39
C ILE A 304 -29.14 1.27 1.58
N PRO A 305 -30.35 1.87 1.58
CA PRO A 305 -30.61 3.09 0.82
C PRO A 305 -30.07 4.33 1.52
N LEU A 306 -28.84 4.70 1.16
CA LEU A 306 -28.18 5.93 1.59
C LEU A 306 -28.56 7.11 0.69
N GLY A 307 -29.02 8.20 1.30
CA GLY A 307 -29.59 9.35 0.62
C GLY A 307 -31.09 9.18 0.39
N ALA A 308 -31.84 10.22 0.74
CA ALA A 308 -33.29 10.28 0.60
C ALA A 308 -33.75 11.45 -0.30
N GLU A 309 -32.86 12.36 -0.67
CA GLU A 309 -33.17 13.53 -1.49
C GLU A 309 -32.00 13.99 -2.33
N CYS A 310 -32.32 14.62 -3.46
CA CYS A 310 -31.34 15.22 -4.36
C CYS A 310 -31.94 16.40 -5.14
N SER A 311 -31.05 17.13 -5.79
CA SER A 311 -31.34 18.02 -6.90
C SER A 311 -30.42 17.68 -8.08
N GLY A 312 -30.91 17.89 -9.30
CA GLY A 312 -30.20 17.46 -10.48
C GLY A 312 -30.95 17.69 -11.79
N ARG A 313 -30.54 16.99 -12.84
CA ARG A 313 -31.10 17.12 -14.19
C ARG A 313 -31.72 15.81 -14.65
N ILE A 314 -32.88 15.87 -15.30
CA ILE A 314 -33.49 14.67 -15.88
C ILE A 314 -32.65 14.18 -17.06
N THR A 315 -32.24 12.91 -17.04
CA THR A 315 -31.46 12.27 -18.13
C THR A 315 -32.27 11.27 -18.94
N ALA A 316 -33.31 10.67 -18.33
CA ALA A 316 -34.23 9.77 -19.01
C ALA A 316 -35.62 9.83 -18.36
N VAL A 317 -36.66 9.61 -19.18
CA VAL A 317 -38.05 9.59 -18.75
C VAL A 317 -38.64 8.25 -19.16
N GLY A 318 -39.21 7.52 -18.19
CA GLY A 318 -39.89 6.26 -18.45
C GLY A 318 -41.28 6.48 -19.08
N PRO A 319 -41.91 5.43 -19.62
CA PRO A 319 -43.25 5.53 -20.20
C PRO A 319 -44.27 6.12 -19.20
N PRO A 320 -45.20 7.00 -19.63
CA PRO A 320 -46.19 7.59 -18.71
C PRO A 320 -47.19 6.53 -18.21
N LEU A 321 -47.69 6.65 -16.97
CA LEU A 321 -48.72 5.74 -16.45
C LEU A 321 -50.13 6.13 -16.91
N SER A 322 -50.32 7.37 -17.37
CA SER A 322 -51.56 7.85 -17.96
C SER A 322 -51.32 8.98 -18.97
N PRO A 323 -52.26 9.25 -19.90
CA PRO A 323 -52.13 10.36 -20.86
C PRO A 323 -51.95 11.73 -20.22
N ARG A 324 -52.38 11.92 -18.96
CA ARG A 324 -52.22 13.20 -18.22
C ARG A 324 -50.81 13.42 -17.70
N GLU A 325 -49.99 12.38 -17.64
CA GLU A 325 -48.59 12.45 -17.20
C GLU A 325 -47.60 12.59 -18.35
N GLU A 326 -48.10 12.48 -19.59
CA GLU A 326 -47.30 12.65 -20.79
C GLU A 326 -46.77 14.09 -20.88
N GLY A 327 -45.47 14.23 -21.15
CA GLY A 327 -44.79 15.52 -21.26
C GLY A 327 -44.58 16.28 -19.94
N ARG A 328 -44.87 15.67 -18.78
CA ARG A 328 -44.69 16.30 -17.46
C ARG A 328 -43.24 16.68 -17.14
N PHE A 329 -42.27 15.90 -17.61
CA PHE A 329 -40.84 16.17 -17.50
C PHE A 329 -40.17 15.91 -18.84
N ARG A 330 -39.10 16.65 -19.11
CA ARG A 330 -38.26 16.53 -20.31
C ARG A 330 -36.81 16.33 -19.90
N ILE A 331 -36.03 15.69 -20.77
CA ILE A 331 -34.59 15.55 -20.58
C ILE A 331 -33.98 16.96 -20.51
N GLY A 332 -33.13 17.19 -19.50
CA GLY A 332 -32.50 18.48 -19.21
C GLY A 332 -33.19 19.31 -18.14
N ASP A 333 -34.44 19.00 -17.76
CA ASP A 333 -35.17 19.73 -16.73
C ASP A 333 -34.41 19.72 -15.40
N GLU A 334 -34.26 20.90 -14.78
CA GLU A 334 -33.69 21.05 -13.44
C GLU A 334 -34.74 20.74 -12.38
N VAL A 335 -34.45 19.76 -11.54
CA VAL A 335 -35.42 19.21 -10.59
C VAL A 335 -34.82 19.04 -9.20
N LEU A 336 -35.70 18.94 -8.21
CA LEU A 336 -35.42 18.37 -6.90
C LEU A 336 -36.37 17.21 -6.65
N ALA A 337 -35.91 16.22 -5.88
CA ALA A 337 -36.63 14.97 -5.72
C ALA A 337 -36.44 14.33 -4.36
N VAL A 338 -37.47 13.60 -3.93
CA VAL A 338 -37.33 12.55 -2.92
C VAL A 338 -36.96 11.25 -3.65
N ALA A 339 -35.78 10.73 -3.36
CA ALA A 339 -35.23 9.59 -4.08
C ALA A 339 -34.37 8.72 -3.15
N PRO A 340 -34.70 7.43 -2.96
CA PRO A 340 -33.79 6.52 -2.28
C PRO A 340 -32.53 6.33 -3.11
N PHE A 341 -31.39 6.13 -2.46
CA PHE A 341 -30.07 5.99 -3.10
C PHE A 341 -29.56 7.28 -3.78
N ALA A 342 -30.02 8.45 -3.33
CA ALA A 342 -29.59 9.74 -3.84
C ALA A 342 -28.09 10.03 -3.65
N LEU A 343 -27.38 9.29 -2.78
CA LEU A 343 -25.91 9.37 -2.70
C LEU A 343 -25.26 8.57 -3.83
N GLY A 344 -25.38 9.06 -5.06
CA GLY A 344 -24.80 8.46 -6.26
C GLY A 344 -24.99 9.37 -7.47
N SER A 345 -24.17 9.16 -8.51
CA SER A 345 -24.20 9.99 -9.74
C SER A 345 -25.56 10.09 -10.43
N HIS A 346 -26.35 9.02 -10.37
CA HIS A 346 -27.65 8.90 -11.02
C HIS A 346 -28.61 8.18 -10.10
N VAL A 347 -29.88 8.60 -10.12
CA VAL A 347 -30.94 7.97 -9.35
C VAL A 347 -32.20 7.84 -10.18
N VAL A 348 -32.90 6.72 -10.05
CA VAL A 348 -34.21 6.49 -10.64
C VAL A 348 -35.26 6.58 -9.54
N THR A 349 -36.24 7.48 -9.72
CA THR A 349 -37.34 7.67 -8.74
C THR A 349 -38.68 7.89 -9.44
N ARG A 350 -39.77 7.80 -8.67
CA ARG A 350 -41.13 8.01 -9.17
C ARG A 350 -41.30 9.47 -9.58
N ALA A 351 -41.86 9.72 -10.77
CA ALA A 351 -42.12 11.08 -11.26
C ALA A 351 -43.05 11.87 -10.33
N GLU A 352 -43.91 11.20 -9.55
CA GLU A 352 -44.74 11.81 -8.50
C GLU A 352 -43.92 12.56 -7.43
N LEU A 353 -42.75 12.04 -7.07
CA LEU A 353 -41.86 12.53 -6.01
C LEU A 353 -40.81 13.55 -6.51
N VAL A 354 -40.99 14.04 -7.74
CA VAL A 354 -40.14 15.03 -8.38
C VAL A 354 -40.89 16.35 -8.54
N ALA A 355 -40.20 17.46 -8.31
CA ALA A 355 -40.68 18.81 -8.53
C ALA A 355 -39.61 19.65 -9.25
N PRO A 356 -40.02 20.67 -10.03
CA PRO A 356 -39.07 21.62 -10.63
C PRO A 356 -38.20 22.29 -9.56
N LYS A 357 -36.92 22.51 -9.87
CA LYS A 357 -36.07 23.32 -8.99
C LYS A 357 -36.54 24.78 -9.06
N PRO A 358 -36.67 25.52 -7.93
CA PRO A 358 -36.81 26.96 -7.97
C PRO A 358 -35.67 27.58 -8.82
N PRO A 359 -35.97 28.37 -9.86
CA PRO A 359 -34.96 28.89 -10.77
C PRO A 359 -33.92 29.77 -10.06
N GLN A 360 -34.32 30.45 -8.99
CA GLN A 360 -33.45 31.31 -8.19
C GLN A 360 -32.46 30.57 -7.28
N TRP A 361 -32.62 29.26 -7.05
CA TRP A 361 -31.77 28.50 -6.13
C TRP A 361 -30.71 27.71 -6.88
N THR A 362 -29.53 27.58 -6.30
CA THR A 362 -28.50 26.62 -6.73
C THR A 362 -28.98 25.18 -6.52
N PHE A 363 -28.29 24.20 -7.12
CA PHE A 363 -28.59 22.79 -6.87
C PHE A 363 -28.38 22.43 -5.40
N GLU A 364 -27.29 22.92 -4.82
CA GLU A 364 -26.93 22.69 -3.43
C GLU A 364 -28.04 23.21 -2.51
N GLU A 365 -28.49 24.45 -2.70
CA GLU A 365 -29.62 25.04 -1.95
C GLU A 365 -30.91 24.22 -2.12
N ALA A 366 -31.23 23.81 -3.34
CA ALA A 366 -32.41 23.00 -3.63
C ALA A 366 -32.37 21.61 -2.98
N ALA A 367 -31.19 21.01 -2.82
CA ALA A 367 -31.02 19.72 -2.15
C ALA A 367 -31.33 19.78 -0.64
N THR A 368 -31.42 20.99 -0.05
CA THR A 368 -31.79 21.15 1.36
C THR A 368 -33.30 20.99 1.61
N LEU A 369 -34.13 21.14 0.57
CA LEU A 369 -35.58 21.30 0.71
C LEU A 369 -36.36 20.01 0.99
N PRO A 370 -36.27 18.94 0.18
CA PRO A 370 -37.29 17.90 0.12
C PRO A 370 -37.67 17.28 1.47
N ILE A 371 -36.74 16.64 2.18
CA ILE A 371 -37.03 15.88 3.40
C ILE A 371 -37.31 16.81 4.58
N ALA A 372 -36.55 17.89 4.71
CA ALA A 372 -36.67 18.80 5.86
C ALA A 372 -38.03 19.51 5.86
N PHE A 373 -38.41 20.13 4.73
CA PHE A 373 -39.68 20.84 4.63
C PHE A 373 -40.87 19.89 4.50
N LEU A 374 -40.76 18.73 3.84
CA LEU A 374 -41.86 17.76 3.82
C LEU A 374 -42.19 17.27 5.24
N THR A 375 -41.15 16.97 6.04
CA THR A 375 -41.34 16.56 7.44
C THR A 375 -42.03 17.66 8.22
N ALA A 376 -41.51 18.89 8.14
CA ALA A 376 -42.02 20.02 8.91
C ALA A 376 -43.44 20.45 8.47
N ALA A 377 -43.73 20.50 7.17
CA ALA A 377 -45.05 20.87 6.65
C ALA A 377 -46.09 19.79 6.94
N TYR A 378 -45.74 18.51 6.79
CA TYR A 378 -46.64 17.42 7.15
C TYR A 378 -46.94 17.42 8.67
N ALA A 379 -45.92 17.68 9.49
CA ALA A 379 -46.09 17.76 10.94
C ALA A 379 -46.91 18.98 11.37
N LEU A 380 -46.46 20.19 11.04
CA LEU A 380 -47.04 21.43 11.56
C LEU A 380 -48.32 21.84 10.86
N GLU A 381 -48.40 21.74 9.53
CA GLU A 381 -49.53 22.28 8.77
C GLU A 381 -50.63 21.24 8.58
N TYR A 382 -50.26 20.01 8.23
CA TYR A 382 -51.25 18.97 7.92
C TYR A 382 -51.81 18.28 9.18
N LEU A 383 -50.93 17.80 10.07
CA LEU A 383 -51.34 17.12 11.30
C LEU A 383 -51.60 18.09 12.46
N GLY A 384 -50.64 18.99 12.72
CA GLY A 384 -50.70 19.96 13.81
C GLY A 384 -51.66 21.12 13.56
N ARG A 385 -51.95 21.45 12.29
CA ARG A 385 -52.80 22.58 11.89
C ARG A 385 -52.42 23.90 12.59
N LEU A 386 -51.11 24.13 12.69
CA LEU A 386 -50.54 25.28 13.39
C LEU A 386 -51.12 26.59 12.84
N SER A 387 -51.62 27.42 13.74
CA SER A 387 -52.33 28.66 13.43
C SER A 387 -51.64 29.89 14.04
N ALA A 388 -52.02 31.07 13.55
CA ALA A 388 -51.49 32.34 14.06
C ALA A 388 -51.79 32.51 15.55
N GLY A 389 -50.81 32.97 16.31
CA GLY A 389 -50.91 33.18 17.76
C GLY A 389 -50.67 31.94 18.63
N GLU A 390 -50.64 30.73 18.05
CA GLU A 390 -50.31 29.52 18.81
C GLU A 390 -48.81 29.48 19.19
N ARG A 391 -48.51 28.83 20.32
CA ARG A 391 -47.15 28.62 20.81
C ARG A 391 -46.62 27.27 20.38
N VAL A 392 -45.52 27.24 19.63
CA VAL A 392 -44.89 26.00 19.16
C VAL A 392 -43.52 25.81 19.80
N LEU A 393 -43.28 24.63 20.40
CA LEU A 393 -41.96 24.19 20.81
C LEU A 393 -41.33 23.33 19.71
N ILE A 394 -40.17 23.76 19.21
CA ILE A 394 -39.39 23.06 18.19
C ILE A 394 -38.10 22.54 18.83
N HIS A 395 -38.01 21.23 19.00
CA HIS A 395 -36.77 20.60 19.48
C HIS A 395 -35.70 20.52 18.39
N SER A 396 -34.43 20.59 18.81
CA SER A 396 -33.27 20.53 17.92
C SER A 396 -33.35 21.54 16.76
N ALA A 397 -33.80 22.77 17.06
CA ALA A 397 -34.24 23.74 16.07
C ALA A 397 -33.14 24.21 15.08
N THR A 398 -31.86 23.97 15.39
CA THR A 398 -30.74 24.26 14.50
C THR A 398 -30.47 23.19 13.44
N GLY A 399 -31.11 22.02 13.51
CA GLY A 399 -31.03 21.00 12.46
C GLY A 399 -31.91 21.32 11.25
N GLY A 400 -31.78 20.54 10.17
CA GLY A 400 -32.53 20.76 8.93
C GLY A 400 -34.06 20.85 9.10
N VAL A 401 -34.68 19.85 9.75
CA VAL A 401 -36.14 19.87 10.03
C VAL A 401 -36.50 21.02 10.98
N GLY A 402 -35.65 21.30 11.97
CA GLY A 402 -35.87 22.37 12.94
C GLY A 402 -35.94 23.76 12.29
N LEU A 403 -34.98 24.08 11.42
CA LEU A 403 -34.98 25.37 10.72
C LEU A 403 -36.11 25.47 9.68
N ALA A 404 -36.46 24.37 9.01
CA ALA A 404 -37.64 24.33 8.15
C ALA A 404 -38.93 24.60 8.95
N ALA A 405 -39.06 23.98 10.13
CA ALA A 405 -40.17 24.20 11.05
C ALA A 405 -40.24 25.64 11.57
N VAL A 406 -39.09 26.28 11.85
CA VAL A 406 -39.04 27.71 12.23
C VAL A 406 -39.58 28.60 11.12
N GLN A 407 -39.20 28.36 9.86
CA GLN A 407 -39.73 29.14 8.72
C GLN A 407 -41.25 28.97 8.56
N LEU A 408 -41.75 27.73 8.65
CA LEU A 408 -43.19 27.45 8.53
C LEU A 408 -43.99 28.02 9.72
N ALA A 409 -43.46 27.94 10.94
CA ALA A 409 -44.09 28.52 12.12
C ALA A 409 -44.15 30.05 12.05
N ARG A 410 -43.10 30.71 11.54
CA ARG A 410 -43.12 32.16 11.28
C ARG A 410 -44.17 32.54 10.25
N ARG A 411 -44.23 31.77 9.16
CA ARG A 411 -45.23 31.98 8.11
C ARG A 411 -46.66 31.83 8.63
N ALA A 412 -46.88 30.89 9.55
CA ALA A 412 -48.17 30.70 10.22
C ALA A 412 -48.49 31.83 11.22
N GLY A 413 -47.51 32.64 11.64
CA GLY A 413 -47.68 33.64 12.69
C GLY A 413 -47.68 33.07 14.11
N ALA A 414 -47.02 31.92 14.32
CA ALA A 414 -46.92 31.27 15.64
C ALA A 414 -45.77 31.85 16.49
N GLN A 415 -45.93 31.81 17.81
CA GLN A 415 -44.87 32.16 18.76
C GLN A 415 -43.94 30.96 18.95
N ILE A 416 -42.64 31.15 18.71
CA ILE A 416 -41.67 30.05 18.65
C ILE A 416 -40.90 29.92 19.97
N PHE A 417 -40.94 28.71 20.52
CA PHE A 417 -40.03 28.18 21.53
C PHE A 417 -39.10 27.17 20.86
N ALA A 418 -37.81 27.19 21.18
CA ALA A 418 -36.83 26.35 20.50
C ALA A 418 -35.80 25.77 21.48
N THR A 419 -35.31 24.57 21.20
CA THR A 419 -34.17 24.00 21.94
C THR A 419 -32.97 23.71 21.02
N ALA A 420 -31.76 23.89 21.56
CA ALA A 420 -30.52 23.46 20.92
C ALA A 420 -29.44 23.08 21.93
N GLY A 421 -28.58 22.13 21.57
CA GLY A 421 -27.70 21.44 22.52
C GLY A 421 -26.36 22.11 22.85
N THR A 422 -25.95 23.15 22.13
CA THR A 422 -24.70 23.90 22.44
C THR A 422 -24.98 25.40 22.55
N PRO A 423 -24.17 26.16 23.31
CA PRO A 423 -24.33 27.61 23.45
C PRO A 423 -24.31 28.35 22.10
N GLU A 424 -23.45 27.96 21.18
CA GLU A 424 -23.29 28.58 19.85
C GLU A 424 -24.57 28.39 19.02
N LYS A 425 -25.13 27.18 19.04
CA LYS A 425 -26.38 26.86 18.36
C LYS A 425 -27.56 27.63 18.95
N ARG A 426 -27.56 27.86 20.27
CA ARG A 426 -28.59 28.67 20.93
C ARG A 426 -28.43 30.15 20.59
N ALA A 427 -27.21 30.67 20.51
CA ALA A 427 -26.94 32.03 20.07
C ALA A 427 -27.45 32.27 18.64
N TYR A 428 -27.16 31.33 17.72
CA TYR A 428 -27.67 31.38 16.35
C TYR A 428 -29.21 31.47 16.27
N LEU A 429 -29.95 30.69 17.09
CA LEU A 429 -31.42 30.79 17.12
C LEU A 429 -31.91 32.16 17.63
N LYS A 430 -31.20 32.77 18.59
CA LYS A 430 -31.52 34.11 19.07
C LYS A 430 -31.24 35.17 18.00
N GLU A 431 -30.14 35.05 17.26
CA GLU A 431 -29.82 35.92 16.12
C GLU A 431 -30.87 35.85 15.01
N LEU A 432 -31.48 34.67 14.81
CA LEU A 432 -32.61 34.54 13.90
C LEU A 432 -33.85 35.30 14.40
N GLY A 433 -33.88 35.78 15.64
CA GLY A 433 -35.02 36.49 16.26
C GLY A 433 -35.96 35.57 17.05
N ILE A 434 -35.50 34.39 17.48
CA ILE A 434 -36.28 33.54 18.38
C ILE A 434 -36.01 33.97 19.82
N GLU A 435 -37.06 34.45 20.49
CA GLU A 435 -36.98 34.95 21.87
C GLU A 435 -36.71 33.81 22.87
N HIS A 436 -37.44 32.69 22.73
CA HIS A 436 -37.46 31.61 23.72
C HIS A 436 -36.56 30.44 23.31
N VAL A 437 -35.28 30.53 23.65
CA VAL A 437 -34.28 29.49 23.34
C VAL A 437 -33.75 28.81 24.61
N MET A 438 -33.78 27.47 24.63
CA MET A 438 -33.41 26.62 25.79
C MET A 438 -32.45 25.48 25.40
N ASP A 439 -31.91 24.76 26.39
CA ASP A 439 -31.01 23.63 26.16
C ASP A 439 -31.78 22.34 25.79
N SER A 440 -31.41 21.69 24.69
CA SER A 440 -32.02 20.41 24.26
C SER A 440 -31.47 19.17 24.99
N ARG A 441 -30.39 19.32 25.77
CA ARG A 441 -29.75 18.21 26.52
C ARG A 441 -30.15 18.19 27.99
N SER A 442 -30.90 19.18 28.44
CA SER A 442 -31.44 19.27 29.80
C SER A 442 -32.94 19.02 29.77
N LEU A 443 -33.52 18.50 30.85
CA LEU A 443 -34.97 18.43 31.04
C LEU A 443 -35.57 19.76 31.52
N ALA A 444 -34.73 20.72 31.90
CA ALA A 444 -35.13 22.03 32.42
C ALA A 444 -35.92 22.88 31.42
N PHE A 445 -35.84 22.58 30.11
CA PHE A 445 -36.63 23.29 29.10
C PHE A 445 -38.13 23.27 29.43
N ALA A 446 -38.62 22.19 30.06
CA ALA A 446 -40.02 22.07 30.39
C ALA A 446 -40.43 23.09 31.48
N ASP A 447 -39.62 23.23 32.52
CA ASP A 447 -39.89 24.19 33.60
C ASP A 447 -39.73 25.62 33.10
N GLU A 448 -38.70 25.89 32.28
CA GLU A 448 -38.49 27.20 31.64
C GLU A 448 -39.65 27.60 30.71
N VAL A 449 -40.20 26.65 29.93
CA VAL A 449 -41.40 26.91 29.11
C VAL A 449 -42.56 27.31 30.01
N MET A 450 -42.82 26.55 31.09
CA MET A 450 -43.94 26.85 31.99
C MET A 450 -43.78 28.21 32.67
N GLU A 451 -42.57 28.55 33.12
CA GLU A 451 -42.26 29.85 33.72
C GLU A 451 -42.51 31.01 32.74
N ARG A 452 -41.92 30.93 31.54
CA ARG A 452 -42.02 31.99 30.52
C ARG A 452 -43.43 32.14 29.94
N THR A 453 -44.26 31.12 30.09
CA THR A 453 -45.65 31.12 29.61
C THR A 453 -46.67 31.40 30.70
N GLY A 454 -46.23 31.67 31.94
CA GLY A 454 -47.11 31.93 33.08
C GLY A 454 -47.96 30.72 33.47
N GLY A 455 -47.43 29.51 33.29
CA GLY A 455 -48.10 28.24 33.58
C GLY A 455 -49.01 27.72 32.46
N TYR A 456 -49.09 28.41 31.32
CA TYR A 456 -49.93 27.97 30.20
C TYR A 456 -49.35 26.78 29.43
N GLY A 457 -48.04 26.77 29.18
CA GLY A 457 -47.38 25.77 28.34
C GLY A 457 -47.34 26.14 26.85
N VAL A 458 -47.41 25.14 25.97
CA VAL A 458 -47.39 25.29 24.50
C VAL A 458 -48.52 24.54 23.81
N ASP A 459 -48.93 25.05 22.65
CA ASP A 459 -50.02 24.53 21.83
C ASP A 459 -49.60 23.33 20.98
N VAL A 460 -48.37 23.37 20.47
CA VAL A 460 -47.81 22.36 19.58
C VAL A 460 -46.38 22.05 19.99
N VAL A 461 -46.01 20.78 20.02
CA VAL A 461 -44.62 20.34 20.22
C VAL A 461 -44.19 19.53 19.01
N LEU A 462 -43.15 19.99 18.30
CA LEU A 462 -42.44 19.20 17.30
C LEU A 462 -41.24 18.53 17.97
N ASN A 463 -41.41 17.24 18.31
CA ASN A 463 -40.43 16.50 19.09
C ASN A 463 -39.51 15.61 18.26
N SER A 464 -38.22 15.68 18.57
CA SER A 464 -37.18 14.78 18.08
C SER A 464 -36.34 14.16 19.21
N LEU A 465 -36.64 14.50 20.48
CA LEU A 465 -35.96 13.98 21.65
C LEU A 465 -36.64 12.70 22.12
N ALA A 466 -35.95 11.91 22.94
CA ALA A 466 -36.38 10.56 23.26
C ALA A 466 -36.26 10.28 24.76
N GLY A 467 -36.98 9.25 25.25
CA GLY A 467 -37.05 8.91 26.66
C GLY A 467 -37.77 9.98 27.51
N GLU A 468 -37.20 10.34 28.67
CA GLU A 468 -37.85 11.26 29.62
C GLU A 468 -38.14 12.65 29.04
N ALA A 469 -37.30 13.15 28.13
CA ALA A 469 -37.51 14.42 27.45
C ALA A 469 -38.82 14.44 26.64
N LEU A 470 -39.21 13.31 26.03
CA LEU A 470 -40.48 13.17 25.33
C LEU A 470 -41.65 13.36 26.29
N LEU A 471 -41.61 12.70 27.46
CA LEU A 471 -42.66 12.80 28.47
C LEU A 471 -42.79 14.23 29.02
N ARG A 472 -41.65 14.88 29.30
CA ARG A 472 -41.61 16.29 29.73
C ARG A 472 -42.19 17.23 28.68
N GLY A 473 -41.96 16.95 27.39
CA GLY A 473 -42.61 17.67 26.29
C GLY A 473 -44.13 17.51 26.26
N ILE A 474 -44.67 16.37 26.69
CA ILE A 474 -46.12 16.15 26.78
C ILE A 474 -46.73 16.89 27.97
N ASP A 475 -46.03 16.94 29.11
CA ASP A 475 -46.52 17.57 30.33
C ASP A 475 -46.76 19.09 30.17
N ILE A 476 -45.94 19.74 29.34
CA ILE A 476 -46.01 21.18 29.05
C ILE A 476 -47.01 21.55 27.95
N LEU A 477 -47.75 20.59 27.39
CA LEU A 477 -48.82 20.92 26.46
C LEU A 477 -49.97 21.62 27.20
N ALA A 478 -50.45 22.71 26.60
CA ALA A 478 -51.68 23.38 26.96
C ALA A 478 -52.89 22.47 26.67
N ASP A 479 -54.07 22.86 27.16
CA ASP A 479 -55.31 22.18 26.81
C ASP A 479 -55.51 22.20 25.28
N TYR A 480 -55.98 21.08 24.73
CA TYR A 480 -56.11 20.83 23.30
C TYR A 480 -54.78 20.78 22.52
N GLY A 481 -53.66 20.67 23.22
CA GLY A 481 -52.32 20.64 22.62
C GLY A 481 -52.05 19.43 21.73
N ARG A 482 -51.14 19.60 20.76
CA ARG A 482 -50.76 18.57 19.78
C ARG A 482 -49.27 18.21 19.89
N PHE A 483 -48.99 16.95 20.11
CA PHE A 483 -47.64 16.40 20.14
C PHE A 483 -47.30 15.73 18.80
N LEU A 484 -46.25 16.18 18.13
CA LEU A 484 -45.82 15.74 16.81
C LEU A 484 -44.46 15.03 16.95
N GLU A 485 -44.48 13.71 17.04
CA GLU A 485 -43.30 12.87 17.23
C GLU A 485 -42.69 12.46 15.89
N ILE A 486 -41.47 12.94 15.60
CA ILE A 486 -40.69 12.52 14.42
C ILE A 486 -39.57 11.53 14.77
N GLY A 487 -39.30 11.32 16.06
CA GLY A 487 -38.34 10.35 16.56
C GLY A 487 -38.86 8.91 16.45
N LYS A 488 -37.98 8.01 16.01
CA LYS A 488 -38.32 6.58 15.83
C LYS A 488 -38.01 5.71 17.04
N ARG A 489 -37.10 6.14 17.92
CA ARG A 489 -36.54 5.28 18.98
C ARG A 489 -37.61 4.75 19.94
N ASP A 490 -38.41 5.65 20.52
CA ASP A 490 -39.43 5.27 21.51
C ASP A 490 -40.61 4.52 20.89
N ILE A 491 -41.00 4.88 19.66
CA ILE A 491 -42.08 4.19 18.93
C ILE A 491 -41.69 2.74 18.64
N TYR A 492 -40.51 2.50 18.07
CA TYR A 492 -40.04 1.14 17.76
C TYR A 492 -39.60 0.37 19.01
N GLY A 493 -39.19 1.08 20.07
CA GLY A 493 -38.92 0.51 21.39
C GLY A 493 -40.17 0.15 22.19
N ASN A 494 -41.37 0.48 21.68
CA ASN A 494 -42.64 0.31 22.38
C ASN A 494 -42.63 0.93 23.80
N SER A 495 -42.05 2.12 23.92
CA SER A 495 -42.01 2.88 25.18
C SER A 495 -43.44 3.15 25.68
N ARG A 496 -43.66 3.01 26.99
CA ARG A 496 -44.99 3.24 27.58
C ARG A 496 -45.30 4.74 27.64
N LEU A 497 -46.43 5.13 27.08
CA LEU A 497 -46.97 6.48 27.20
C LEU A 497 -48.15 6.51 28.18
N GLY A 498 -48.05 7.35 29.22
CA GLY A 498 -49.13 7.52 30.19
C GLY A 498 -50.32 8.26 29.58
N LEU A 499 -51.55 7.77 29.82
CA LEU A 499 -52.77 8.39 29.27
C LEU A 499 -53.29 9.58 30.11
N ARG A 500 -52.76 9.80 31.32
CA ARG A 500 -53.24 10.85 32.23
C ARG A 500 -53.17 12.27 31.62
N PRO A 501 -52.12 12.69 30.90
CA PRO A 501 -52.07 14.01 30.26
C PRO A 501 -53.19 14.25 29.24
N PHE A 502 -53.69 13.20 28.58
CA PHE A 502 -54.74 13.29 27.56
C PHE A 502 -56.10 13.74 28.09
N ARG A 503 -56.30 13.81 29.41
CA ARG A 503 -57.46 14.48 30.01
C ARG A 503 -57.60 15.95 29.59
N LYS A 504 -56.50 16.57 29.13
CA LYS A 504 -56.46 17.92 28.55
C LYS A 504 -56.90 17.97 27.07
N ASN A 505 -57.55 16.91 26.56
CA ASN A 505 -57.89 16.76 25.13
C ASN A 505 -56.68 16.81 24.19
N LEU A 506 -55.55 16.26 24.63
CA LEU A 506 -54.32 16.24 23.82
C LEU A 506 -54.45 15.31 22.63
N SER A 507 -53.71 15.61 21.55
CA SER A 507 -53.50 14.71 20.41
C SER A 507 -52.03 14.33 20.28
N PHE A 508 -51.75 13.07 19.97
CA PHE A 508 -50.39 12.57 19.75
C PHE A 508 -50.29 11.96 18.34
N HIS A 509 -49.32 12.44 17.56
CA HIS A 509 -49.08 11.98 16.20
C HIS A 509 -47.66 11.39 16.09
N ALA A 510 -47.57 10.10 15.78
CA ALA A 510 -46.32 9.48 15.35
C ALA A 510 -46.14 9.67 13.85
N ILE A 511 -45.01 10.24 13.43
CA ILE A 511 -44.75 10.65 12.06
C ILE A 511 -43.58 9.85 11.49
N ASP A 512 -43.85 9.09 10.42
CA ASP A 512 -42.84 8.37 9.66
C ASP A 512 -42.88 8.77 8.18
N LEU A 513 -41.98 9.68 7.79
CA LEU A 513 -41.90 10.16 6.41
C LEU A 513 -41.52 9.03 5.44
N ASP A 514 -40.65 8.10 5.82
CA ASP A 514 -40.23 6.99 4.94
C ASP A 514 -41.42 6.09 4.59
N ARG A 515 -42.33 5.90 5.55
CA ARG A 515 -43.57 5.16 5.32
C ARG A 515 -44.48 5.91 4.35
N LEU A 516 -44.62 7.22 4.50
CA LEU A 516 -45.39 8.04 3.56
C LEU A 516 -44.80 8.02 2.15
N ILE A 517 -43.47 8.04 2.01
CA ILE A 517 -42.77 7.97 0.72
C ILE A 517 -43.15 6.68 -0.03
N ARG A 518 -43.21 5.56 0.68
CA ARG A 518 -43.57 4.26 0.10
C ARG A 518 -45.06 4.09 -0.15
N GLU A 519 -45.90 4.46 0.82
CA GLU A 519 -47.33 4.12 0.83
C GLU A 519 -48.21 5.22 0.23
N ARG A 520 -47.77 6.48 0.24
CA ARG A 520 -48.56 7.65 -0.22
C ARG A 520 -47.75 8.65 -1.06
N PRO A 521 -47.03 8.19 -2.11
CA PRO A 521 -46.16 9.05 -2.92
C PRO A 521 -46.90 10.20 -3.61
N ALA A 522 -48.12 9.98 -4.11
CA ALA A 522 -48.91 11.01 -4.77
C ALA A 522 -49.24 12.20 -3.85
N PHE A 523 -49.57 11.91 -2.58
CA PHE A 523 -49.85 12.93 -1.58
C PHE A 523 -48.60 13.74 -1.25
N LEU A 524 -47.47 13.07 -0.97
CA LEU A 524 -46.20 13.74 -0.71
C LEU A 524 -45.74 14.55 -1.91
N GLY A 525 -45.90 14.04 -3.13
CA GLY A 525 -45.59 14.77 -4.35
C GLY A 525 -46.38 16.06 -4.50
N LYS A 526 -47.67 16.05 -4.14
CA LYS A 526 -48.50 17.26 -4.11
C LYS A 526 -47.99 18.26 -3.07
N LEU A 527 -47.67 17.79 -1.87
CA LEU A 527 -47.13 18.63 -0.80
C LEU A 527 -45.76 19.23 -1.18
N LEU A 528 -44.87 18.43 -1.79
CA LEU A 528 -43.57 18.88 -2.28
C LEU A 528 -43.71 20.01 -3.28
N ARG A 529 -44.61 19.86 -4.26
CA ARG A 529 -44.87 20.91 -5.27
C ARG A 529 -45.42 22.19 -4.65
N GLN A 530 -46.25 22.09 -3.62
CA GLN A 530 -46.72 23.26 -2.87
C GLN A 530 -45.57 23.99 -2.17
N ILE A 531 -44.70 23.25 -1.47
CA ILE A 531 -43.52 23.83 -0.80
C ILE A 531 -42.57 24.47 -1.82
N VAL A 532 -42.34 23.83 -2.96
CA VAL A 532 -41.54 24.39 -4.05
C VAL A 532 -42.16 25.66 -4.61
N GLN A 533 -43.48 25.72 -4.74
CA GLN A 533 -44.17 26.96 -5.15
C GLN A 533 -43.96 28.05 -4.10
N ASP A 534 -44.05 27.73 -2.81
CA ASP A 534 -43.79 28.68 -1.74
C ASP A 534 -42.34 29.20 -1.76
N ALA A 535 -41.36 28.34 -2.09
CA ALA A 535 -39.97 28.73 -2.32
C ALA A 535 -39.81 29.62 -3.57
N HIS A 536 -40.50 29.28 -4.67
CA HIS A 536 -40.52 30.08 -5.89
C HIS A 536 -41.07 31.49 -5.63
N ASP A 537 -42.13 31.59 -4.82
CA ASP A 537 -42.76 32.87 -4.42
C ASP A 537 -41.94 33.63 -3.34
N ASN A 538 -40.74 33.18 -2.99
CA ASN A 538 -39.88 33.72 -1.93
C ASN A 538 -40.55 33.75 -0.54
N ARG A 539 -41.56 32.91 -0.30
CA ARG A 539 -42.17 32.71 1.02
C ARG A 539 -41.36 31.76 1.91
N LEU A 540 -40.42 31.01 1.31
CA LEU A 540 -39.45 30.16 1.99
C LEU A 540 -38.05 30.46 1.44
N ALA A 541 -37.04 30.32 2.30
CA ALA A 541 -35.64 30.49 1.97
C ALA A 541 -34.89 29.14 2.06
N PRO A 542 -33.80 28.95 1.30
CA PRO A 542 -32.99 27.74 1.42
C PRO A 542 -32.40 27.63 2.83
N LEU A 543 -32.18 26.41 3.31
CA LEU A 543 -31.60 26.22 4.64
C LEU A 543 -30.09 26.52 4.59
N PRO A 544 -29.49 27.05 5.68
CA PRO A 544 -28.04 27.08 5.81
C PRO A 544 -27.45 25.71 5.54
N GLN A 545 -26.39 25.65 4.75
CA GLN A 545 -25.82 24.41 4.29
C GLN A 545 -24.31 24.35 4.42
N HIS A 546 -23.80 23.19 4.78
CA HIS A 546 -22.38 22.87 4.67
C HIS A 546 -22.19 21.89 3.52
N VAL A 547 -21.49 22.35 2.47
CA VAL A 547 -21.29 21.59 1.23
C VAL A 547 -19.96 20.85 1.31
N TYR A 548 -19.99 19.54 1.15
CA TYR A 548 -18.81 18.69 0.97
C TYR A 548 -18.75 18.19 -0.48
N PRO A 549 -17.56 18.10 -1.10
CA PRO A 549 -17.38 17.27 -2.28
C PRO A 549 -17.78 15.83 -1.97
N ILE A 550 -18.41 15.13 -2.92
CA ILE A 550 -18.84 13.73 -2.71
C ILE A 550 -17.66 12.81 -2.37
N ALA A 551 -16.44 13.12 -2.81
CA ALA A 551 -15.21 12.41 -2.43
C ALA A 551 -14.94 12.44 -0.91
N GLU A 552 -15.45 13.45 -0.21
CA GLU A 552 -15.31 13.63 1.25
C GLU A 552 -16.56 13.14 2.01
N ALA A 553 -17.38 12.26 1.42
CA ALA A 553 -18.59 11.75 2.06
C ALA A 553 -18.32 11.18 3.46
N LEU A 554 -17.22 10.46 3.68
CA LEU A 554 -16.87 9.94 5.01
C LEU A 554 -16.72 11.06 6.06
N SER A 555 -16.05 12.16 5.69
CA SER A 555 -15.90 13.33 6.55
C SER A 555 -17.26 13.97 6.85
N ALA A 556 -18.14 14.07 5.86
CA ALA A 556 -19.49 14.59 6.02
C ALA A 556 -20.34 13.72 6.99
N PHE A 557 -20.27 12.39 6.87
CA PHE A 557 -20.95 11.46 7.79
C PHE A 557 -20.44 11.61 9.22
N ARG A 558 -19.12 11.69 9.43
CA ARG A 558 -18.52 11.90 10.76
C ARG A 558 -18.88 13.26 11.34
N PHE A 559 -18.89 14.32 10.52
CA PHE A 559 -19.31 15.66 10.95
C PHE A 559 -20.77 15.68 11.38
N MET A 560 -21.64 14.97 10.66
CA MET A 560 -23.04 14.81 11.04
C MET A 560 -23.21 14.01 12.34
N GLN A 561 -22.48 12.90 12.50
CA GLN A 561 -22.51 12.05 13.69
C GLN A 561 -22.17 12.82 14.97
N GLN A 562 -21.20 13.73 14.88
CA GLN A 562 -20.80 14.60 16.01
C GLN A 562 -21.84 15.69 16.34
N SER A 563 -22.91 15.83 15.56
CA SER A 563 -23.97 16.83 15.74
C SER A 563 -23.45 18.27 15.82
N LYS A 564 -22.36 18.59 15.13
CA LYS A 564 -21.74 19.93 15.10
C LYS A 564 -22.37 20.88 14.09
N HIS A 565 -23.02 20.36 13.06
CA HIS A 565 -23.61 21.15 11.97
C HIS A 565 -24.80 22.03 12.43
N VAL A 566 -24.98 23.16 11.73
CA VAL A 566 -26.21 23.98 11.73
C VAL A 566 -26.80 23.90 10.33
N GLY A 567 -28.11 23.70 10.24
CA GLY A 567 -28.82 23.51 8.98
C GLY A 567 -28.60 22.13 8.38
N LYS A 568 -28.27 22.07 7.09
CA LYS A 568 -28.19 20.83 6.30
C LYS A 568 -26.75 20.56 5.86
N ILE A 569 -26.41 19.28 5.71
CA ILE A 569 -25.17 18.88 5.04
C ILE A 569 -25.54 18.45 3.62
N VAL A 570 -24.82 18.97 2.63
CA VAL A 570 -25.04 18.68 1.22
C VAL A 570 -23.77 18.08 0.63
N LEU A 571 -23.92 17.00 -0.12
CA LEU A 571 -22.84 16.41 -0.89
C LEU A 571 -22.96 16.87 -2.34
N ALA A 572 -21.95 17.60 -2.82
CA ALA A 572 -21.85 18.05 -4.21
C ALA A 572 -21.14 16.97 -5.04
N LEU A 573 -21.85 16.44 -6.04
CA LEU A 573 -21.34 15.38 -6.92
C LEU A 573 -20.61 15.95 -8.13
N ARG A 574 -21.07 17.12 -8.60
CA ARG A 574 -20.40 17.92 -9.63
C ARG A 574 -20.42 19.37 -9.14
N THR A 575 -19.28 20.03 -9.09
CA THR A 575 -19.27 21.46 -8.78
C THR A 575 -19.88 22.22 -9.95
N SER A 576 -20.69 23.23 -9.63
CA SER A 576 -21.31 24.13 -10.60
C SER A 576 -20.25 24.94 -11.34
N GLY A 577 -19.62 24.34 -12.37
CA GLY A 577 -18.60 24.96 -13.21
C GLY A 577 -17.42 24.04 -13.55
N GLY A 578 -17.58 23.14 -14.51
CA GLY A 578 -16.47 22.41 -15.13
C GLY A 578 -16.64 20.89 -15.25
N ALA A 579 -16.06 20.32 -16.30
CA ALA A 579 -16.14 18.91 -16.69
C ALA A 579 -15.19 17.98 -15.93
N ASP A 580 -14.53 18.44 -14.87
CA ASP A 580 -13.52 17.66 -14.14
C ASP A 580 -14.20 16.77 -13.09
N ALA A 581 -14.28 15.48 -13.39
CA ALA A 581 -14.74 14.45 -12.46
C ALA A 581 -13.74 14.35 -11.29
N THR A 582 -14.20 14.64 -10.07
CA THR A 582 -13.40 14.41 -8.86
C THR A 582 -13.06 12.92 -8.76
N PRO A 583 -11.77 12.53 -8.67
CA PRO A 583 -11.38 11.13 -8.52
C PRO A 583 -12.02 10.52 -7.27
N LEU A 584 -12.63 9.33 -7.39
CA LEU A 584 -13.26 8.62 -6.26
C LEU A 584 -12.50 7.33 -5.95
N ALA A 585 -12.32 7.04 -4.66
CA ALA A 585 -11.83 5.75 -4.17
C ALA A 585 -12.92 4.69 -4.35
N MET A 586 -12.94 4.05 -5.51
CA MET A 586 -13.96 3.06 -5.85
C MET A 586 -13.66 1.73 -5.15
N ALA A 587 -14.65 1.19 -4.47
CA ALA A 587 -14.56 -0.18 -3.99
C ALA A 587 -14.55 -1.15 -5.18
N PRO A 588 -13.79 -2.25 -5.10
CA PRO A 588 -13.84 -3.30 -6.12
C PRO A 588 -15.28 -3.80 -6.30
N SER A 589 -15.65 -4.14 -7.54
CA SER A 589 -16.93 -4.81 -7.79
C SER A 589 -17.01 -6.08 -6.93
N GLU A 590 -18.09 -6.23 -6.15
CA GLU A 590 -18.30 -7.38 -5.25
C GLU A 590 -18.73 -8.66 -6.00
N GLY A 591 -18.89 -8.60 -7.32
CA GLY A 591 -19.22 -9.75 -8.16
C GLY A 591 -18.00 -10.58 -8.58
N PRO A 592 -18.17 -11.86 -8.93
CA PRO A 592 -17.12 -12.67 -9.53
C PRO A 592 -16.63 -12.04 -10.84
N LEU A 593 -15.31 -11.99 -11.05
CA LEU A 593 -14.73 -11.64 -12.35
C LEU A 593 -15.27 -12.61 -13.41
N ALA A 594 -15.79 -12.04 -14.49
CA ALA A 594 -16.32 -12.77 -15.64
C ALA A 594 -15.48 -12.44 -16.89
N PHE A 595 -15.03 -13.47 -17.59
CA PHE A 595 -14.35 -13.34 -18.87
C PHE A 595 -15.35 -13.36 -20.02
N ARG A 596 -15.01 -12.62 -21.07
CA ARG A 596 -15.80 -12.52 -22.28
C ARG A 596 -15.80 -13.85 -23.05
N PRO A 597 -16.96 -14.38 -23.43
CA PRO A 597 -17.03 -15.58 -24.26
C PRO A 597 -16.61 -15.30 -25.71
N ASP A 598 -16.67 -14.04 -26.16
CA ASP A 598 -16.34 -13.58 -27.52
C ASP A 598 -14.89 -13.06 -27.65
N ALA A 599 -13.97 -13.54 -26.80
CA ALA A 599 -12.59 -13.08 -26.75
C ALA A 599 -11.59 -14.24 -26.62
N THR A 600 -10.40 -14.04 -27.18
CA THR A 600 -9.25 -14.96 -27.02
C THR A 600 -8.32 -14.49 -25.91
N TYR A 601 -7.80 -15.44 -25.11
CA TYR A 601 -6.80 -15.18 -24.08
C TYR A 601 -5.55 -16.04 -24.25
N LEU A 602 -4.37 -15.40 -24.26
CA LEU A 602 -3.08 -16.05 -24.39
C LEU A 602 -2.44 -16.32 -23.02
N ILE A 603 -2.09 -17.57 -22.74
CA ILE A 603 -1.36 -17.96 -21.52
C ILE A 603 -0.03 -18.60 -21.91
N THR A 604 1.08 -17.88 -21.70
CA THR A 604 2.42 -18.44 -21.89
C THR A 604 2.81 -19.24 -20.65
N GLY A 605 3.38 -20.43 -20.83
CA GLY A 605 3.56 -21.37 -19.71
C GLY A 605 2.26 -22.02 -19.26
N GLY A 606 1.19 -21.97 -20.07
CA GLY A 606 -0.14 -22.45 -19.72
C GLY A 606 -0.34 -23.96 -19.73
N LEU A 607 0.70 -24.74 -20.06
CA LEU A 607 0.63 -26.20 -20.25
C LEU A 607 1.05 -27.01 -19.01
N GLY A 608 1.33 -26.36 -17.88
CA GLY A 608 1.64 -27.03 -16.62
C GLY A 608 1.66 -26.09 -15.42
N GLY A 609 1.71 -26.67 -14.22
CA GLY A 609 1.82 -25.93 -12.95
C GLY A 609 0.72 -24.87 -12.77
N PHE A 610 1.10 -23.69 -12.28
CA PHE A 610 0.15 -22.62 -11.98
C PHE A 610 -0.49 -22.01 -13.25
N GLY A 611 0.22 -21.96 -14.38
CA GLY A 611 -0.35 -21.46 -15.65
C GLY A 611 -1.54 -22.30 -16.13
N LEU A 612 -1.49 -23.62 -15.95
CA LEU A 612 -2.60 -24.51 -16.27
C LEU A 612 -3.78 -24.36 -15.29
N ALA A 613 -3.50 -24.17 -14.00
CA ALA A 613 -4.54 -23.89 -13.01
C ALA A 613 -5.30 -22.60 -13.32
N VAL A 614 -4.59 -21.56 -13.78
CA VAL A 614 -5.19 -20.31 -14.24
C VAL A 614 -6.05 -20.54 -15.49
N ALA A 615 -5.60 -21.36 -16.45
CA ALA A 615 -6.40 -21.69 -17.63
C ALA A 615 -7.75 -22.34 -17.25
N ARG A 616 -7.74 -23.28 -16.29
CA ARG A 616 -8.96 -23.91 -15.75
C ARG A 616 -9.89 -22.89 -15.12
N TRP A 617 -9.35 -22.07 -14.22
CA TRP A 617 -10.09 -21.00 -13.57
C TRP A 617 -10.70 -20.01 -14.57
N MET A 618 -9.98 -19.62 -15.63
CA MET A 618 -10.53 -18.72 -16.65
C MET A 618 -11.74 -19.32 -17.37
N VAL A 619 -11.72 -20.62 -17.69
CA VAL A 619 -12.87 -21.31 -18.32
C VAL A 619 -14.07 -21.37 -17.38
N GLU A 620 -13.84 -21.66 -16.09
CA GLU A 620 -14.88 -21.61 -15.04
C GLU A 620 -15.50 -20.21 -14.94
N ARG A 621 -14.70 -19.15 -15.14
CA ARG A 621 -15.13 -17.75 -15.13
C ARG A 621 -15.65 -17.23 -16.47
N GLY A 622 -15.91 -18.10 -17.45
CA GLY A 622 -16.61 -17.74 -18.69
C GLY A 622 -15.74 -17.63 -19.94
N ALA A 623 -14.42 -17.81 -19.85
CA ALA A 623 -13.57 -17.82 -21.04
C ALA A 623 -13.92 -19.00 -21.96
N ARG A 624 -14.01 -18.74 -23.26
CA ARG A 624 -14.35 -19.77 -24.27
C ARG A 624 -13.30 -19.95 -25.36
N HIS A 625 -12.33 -19.05 -25.48
CA HIS A 625 -11.21 -19.20 -26.42
C HIS A 625 -9.88 -18.98 -25.70
N LEU A 626 -9.07 -20.03 -25.60
CA LEU A 626 -7.76 -19.99 -24.94
C LEU A 626 -6.65 -20.43 -25.90
N ALA A 627 -5.55 -19.68 -25.89
CA ALA A 627 -4.29 -20.00 -26.56
C ALA A 627 -3.24 -20.33 -25.50
N LEU A 628 -2.78 -21.58 -25.44
CA LEU A 628 -1.74 -22.00 -24.49
C LEU A 628 -0.41 -22.13 -25.23
N LEU A 629 0.59 -21.36 -24.81
CA LEU A 629 1.92 -21.35 -25.42
C LEU A 629 2.94 -22.03 -24.52
N GLY A 630 3.76 -22.92 -25.09
CA GLY A 630 4.93 -23.46 -24.41
C GLY A 630 5.86 -24.26 -25.32
N ARG A 631 7.16 -24.26 -25.02
CA ARG A 631 8.22 -24.88 -25.84
C ARG A 631 8.03 -26.38 -26.15
N ARG A 632 7.37 -27.10 -25.24
CA ARG A 632 7.13 -28.55 -25.33
C ARG A 632 5.73 -28.92 -25.84
N GLY A 633 4.84 -27.97 -26.14
CA GLY A 633 3.46 -28.31 -26.55
C GLY A 633 2.78 -29.36 -25.63
N THR A 634 1.98 -30.26 -26.20
CA THR A 634 1.23 -31.31 -25.47
C THR A 634 2.03 -32.61 -25.24
N HIS A 635 3.34 -32.51 -25.01
CA HIS A 635 4.18 -33.72 -24.84
C HIS A 635 4.00 -34.43 -23.48
N SER A 636 3.44 -33.78 -22.44
CA SER A 636 3.11 -34.44 -21.17
C SER A 636 1.69 -35.00 -21.16
N GLU A 637 1.49 -36.11 -20.45
CA GLU A 637 0.17 -36.72 -20.25
C GLU A 637 -0.78 -35.77 -19.50
N GLU A 638 -0.26 -35.04 -18.50
CA GLU A 638 -0.98 -33.99 -17.77
C GLU A 638 -1.52 -32.91 -18.71
N ALA A 639 -0.69 -32.41 -19.63
CA ALA A 639 -1.11 -31.39 -20.59
C ALA A 639 -2.17 -31.92 -21.55
N ARG A 640 -2.06 -33.17 -22.03
CA ARG A 640 -3.08 -33.79 -22.90
C ARG A 640 -4.42 -33.95 -22.19
N LYS A 641 -4.40 -34.47 -20.96
CA LYS A 641 -5.60 -34.67 -20.14
C LYS A 641 -6.29 -33.34 -19.86
N ALA A 642 -5.52 -32.33 -19.46
CA ALA A 642 -6.07 -31.01 -19.18
C ALA A 642 -6.62 -30.31 -20.44
N VAL A 643 -5.95 -30.45 -21.59
CA VAL A 643 -6.46 -29.96 -22.89
C VAL A 643 -7.79 -30.62 -23.25
N ALA A 644 -7.92 -31.94 -23.06
CA ALA A 644 -9.15 -32.66 -23.33
C ALA A 644 -10.29 -32.22 -22.39
N GLU A 645 -9.99 -32.08 -21.10
CA GLU A 645 -10.94 -31.62 -20.08
C GLU A 645 -11.45 -30.20 -20.35
N LEU A 646 -10.58 -29.25 -20.68
CA LEU A 646 -10.98 -27.87 -21.00
C LEU A 646 -11.85 -27.81 -22.26
N LYS A 647 -11.57 -28.66 -23.26
CA LYS A 647 -12.41 -28.78 -24.46
C LYS A 647 -13.80 -29.34 -24.15
N GLN A 648 -13.91 -30.31 -23.23
CA GLN A 648 -15.20 -30.84 -22.78
C GLN A 648 -16.06 -29.78 -22.09
N HIS A 649 -15.45 -28.78 -21.44
CA HIS A 649 -16.15 -27.63 -20.84
C HIS A 649 -16.51 -26.54 -21.86
N GLY A 650 -16.52 -26.86 -23.16
CA GLY A 650 -16.95 -25.96 -24.24
C GLY A 650 -15.95 -24.87 -24.60
N CYS A 651 -14.68 -24.99 -24.19
CA CYS A 651 -13.62 -24.04 -24.54
C CYS A 651 -12.88 -24.47 -25.82
N ARG A 652 -12.78 -23.57 -26.80
CA ARG A 652 -11.90 -23.74 -27.96
C ARG A 652 -10.46 -23.46 -27.54
N LEU A 653 -9.68 -24.53 -27.40
CA LEU A 653 -8.29 -24.49 -26.98
C LEU A 653 -7.34 -24.71 -28.16
N VAL A 654 -6.40 -23.78 -28.36
CA VAL A 654 -5.29 -23.91 -29.31
C VAL A 654 -3.98 -23.98 -28.53
N VAL A 655 -3.14 -24.99 -28.82
CA VAL A 655 -1.84 -25.15 -28.16
C VAL A 655 -0.74 -24.81 -29.16
N PHE A 656 0.12 -23.87 -28.81
CA PHE A 656 1.25 -23.45 -29.61
C PHE A 656 2.56 -23.97 -29.04
N ARG A 657 3.32 -24.66 -29.88
CA ARG A 657 4.71 -25.03 -29.59
C ARG A 657 5.61 -23.91 -30.11
N ALA A 658 5.92 -22.98 -29.23
CA ALA A 658 6.68 -21.78 -29.53
C ALA A 658 7.55 -21.39 -28.33
N ASP A 659 8.66 -20.70 -28.58
CA ASP A 659 9.41 -20.00 -27.55
C ASP A 659 9.01 -18.52 -27.52
N VAL A 660 8.50 -18.06 -26.38
CA VAL A 660 8.07 -16.67 -26.21
C VAL A 660 9.23 -15.68 -26.35
N ALA A 661 10.47 -16.12 -26.10
CA ALA A 661 11.66 -15.27 -26.23
C ALA A 661 12.09 -15.05 -27.69
N LYS A 662 11.49 -15.76 -28.66
CA LYS A 662 11.78 -15.60 -30.09
C LYS A 662 10.68 -14.79 -30.76
N GLU A 663 11.04 -13.65 -31.36
CA GLU A 663 10.07 -12.74 -31.98
C GLU A 663 9.28 -13.40 -33.12
N ASP A 664 9.94 -14.21 -33.96
CA ASP A 664 9.29 -14.89 -35.09
C ASP A 664 8.28 -15.94 -34.63
N ASP A 665 8.63 -16.73 -33.60
CA ASP A 665 7.74 -17.73 -33.01
C ASP A 665 6.47 -17.04 -32.46
N LEU A 666 6.64 -15.94 -31.73
CA LEU A 666 5.52 -15.20 -31.14
C LEU A 666 4.66 -14.52 -32.22
N ALA A 667 5.29 -13.95 -33.25
CA ALA A 667 4.57 -13.31 -34.35
C ALA A 667 3.69 -14.32 -35.10
N ALA A 668 4.19 -15.53 -35.34
CA ALA A 668 3.42 -16.62 -35.95
C ALA A 668 2.22 -17.04 -35.09
N VAL A 669 2.40 -17.08 -33.76
CA VAL A 669 1.30 -17.37 -32.82
C VAL A 669 0.23 -16.29 -32.87
N LEU A 670 0.61 -15.01 -32.77
CA LEU A 670 -0.34 -13.89 -32.77
C LEU A 670 -1.10 -13.79 -34.11
N ALA A 671 -0.42 -13.99 -35.24
CA ALA A 671 -1.04 -14.03 -36.56
C ALA A 671 -2.09 -15.16 -36.67
N THR A 672 -1.80 -16.33 -36.11
CA THR A 672 -2.76 -17.45 -36.06
C THR A 672 -3.98 -17.10 -35.20
N ILE A 673 -3.77 -16.50 -34.01
CA ILE A 673 -4.87 -16.08 -33.13
C ILE A 673 -5.78 -15.07 -33.83
N GLN A 674 -5.20 -14.08 -34.51
CA GLN A 674 -5.95 -13.05 -35.23
C GLN A 674 -6.76 -13.61 -36.41
N ARG A 675 -6.22 -14.62 -37.10
CA ARG A 675 -6.88 -15.25 -38.26
C ARG A 675 -8.02 -16.19 -37.85
N ASP A 676 -7.82 -17.01 -36.83
CA ASP A 676 -8.64 -18.21 -36.61
C ASP A 676 -9.69 -18.07 -35.49
N GLY A 677 -9.69 -16.97 -34.73
CA GLY A 677 -10.55 -16.78 -33.56
C GLY A 677 -10.97 -15.33 -33.29
N PRO A 678 -11.74 -15.10 -32.21
CA PRO A 678 -12.10 -13.75 -31.78
C PRO A 678 -10.88 -12.93 -31.35
N PRO A 679 -11.00 -11.58 -31.24
CA PRO A 679 -9.89 -10.71 -30.88
C PRO A 679 -9.17 -11.13 -29.59
N LEU A 680 -7.84 -10.96 -29.56
CA LEU A 680 -7.05 -11.13 -28.35
C LEU A 680 -7.38 -10.02 -27.36
N ARG A 681 -7.91 -10.39 -26.19
CA ARG A 681 -8.30 -9.44 -25.13
C ARG A 681 -7.50 -9.61 -23.83
N GLY A 682 -6.66 -10.63 -23.72
CA GLY A 682 -5.82 -10.73 -22.53
C GLY A 682 -4.63 -11.64 -22.67
N VAL A 683 -3.58 -11.30 -21.93
CA VAL A 683 -2.32 -12.05 -21.86
C VAL A 683 -2.02 -12.37 -20.40
N ILE A 684 -1.67 -13.62 -20.12
CA ILE A 684 -1.09 -14.07 -18.85
C ILE A 684 0.28 -14.68 -19.13
N HIS A 685 1.31 -14.03 -18.60
CA HIS A 685 2.68 -14.47 -18.75
C HIS A 685 3.14 -15.25 -17.51
N ALA A 686 2.98 -16.58 -17.58
CA ALA A 686 3.41 -17.54 -16.57
C ALA A 686 4.65 -18.36 -16.99
N ALA A 687 5.30 -18.01 -18.10
CA ALA A 687 6.48 -18.73 -18.57
C ALA A 687 7.68 -18.45 -17.66
N MET A 688 8.39 -19.51 -17.27
CA MET A 688 9.56 -19.41 -16.40
C MET A 688 10.52 -20.59 -16.57
N VAL A 689 11.77 -20.35 -16.19
CA VAL A 689 12.83 -21.34 -15.98
C VAL A 689 13.50 -21.01 -14.65
N LEU A 690 13.85 -22.03 -13.87
CA LEU A 690 14.62 -21.89 -12.63
C LEU A 690 15.90 -22.69 -12.73
N GLU A 691 17.02 -22.02 -12.49
CA GLU A 691 18.35 -22.61 -12.39
C GLU A 691 19.10 -21.85 -11.29
N ASP A 692 18.75 -22.15 -10.04
CA ASP A 692 19.32 -21.49 -8.86
C ASP A 692 20.83 -21.80 -8.75
N ALA A 693 21.61 -20.77 -8.45
CA ALA A 693 23.03 -20.84 -8.15
C ALA A 693 23.44 -19.60 -7.35
N LEU A 694 24.36 -19.77 -6.39
CA LEU A 694 25.01 -18.62 -5.73
C LEU A 694 25.73 -17.76 -6.77
N LEU A 695 25.85 -16.46 -6.49
CA LEU A 695 26.46 -15.49 -7.42
C LEU A 695 27.86 -15.93 -7.89
N LEU A 696 28.66 -16.54 -7.01
CA LEU A 696 30.01 -17.02 -7.33
C LEU A 696 30.04 -18.15 -8.36
N ASN A 697 28.99 -18.97 -8.39
CA ASN A 697 28.87 -20.14 -9.27
C ASN A 697 27.92 -19.89 -10.44
N LEU A 698 27.35 -18.68 -10.54
CA LEU A 698 26.40 -18.32 -11.58
C LEU A 698 27.16 -17.99 -12.87
N ASP A 699 26.99 -18.85 -13.88
CA ASP A 699 27.57 -18.65 -15.20
C ASP A 699 26.61 -17.91 -16.15
N ARG A 700 27.18 -17.40 -17.25
CA ARG A 700 26.44 -16.67 -18.30
C ARG A 700 25.31 -17.51 -18.90
N GLN A 701 25.54 -18.79 -19.13
CA GLN A 701 24.58 -19.65 -19.83
C GLN A 701 23.32 -19.86 -18.97
N ARG A 702 23.49 -20.13 -17.67
CA ARG A 702 22.39 -20.23 -16.69
C ARG A 702 21.64 -18.91 -16.57
N MET A 703 22.37 -17.79 -16.51
CA MET A 703 21.79 -16.45 -16.45
C MET A 703 20.87 -16.19 -17.66
N CYS A 704 21.38 -16.37 -18.89
CA CYS A 704 20.60 -16.18 -20.12
C CYS A 704 19.38 -17.10 -20.19
N ARG A 705 19.48 -18.38 -19.79
CA ARG A 705 18.35 -19.32 -19.81
C ARG A 705 17.20 -18.89 -18.89
N VAL A 706 17.50 -18.28 -17.74
CA VAL A 706 16.51 -17.80 -16.78
C VAL A 706 15.92 -16.45 -17.20
N LEU A 707 16.75 -15.55 -17.75
CA LEU A 707 16.31 -14.24 -18.24
C LEU A 707 15.39 -14.39 -19.47
N ALA A 708 15.75 -15.23 -20.45
CA ALA A 708 15.07 -15.35 -21.74
C ALA A 708 13.53 -15.36 -21.68
N PRO A 709 12.85 -16.28 -20.94
CA PRO A 709 11.40 -16.32 -20.95
C PRO A 709 10.75 -15.08 -20.32
N LYS A 710 11.37 -14.47 -19.31
CA LYS A 710 10.79 -13.38 -18.51
C LYS A 710 11.19 -12.00 -19.01
N VAL A 711 12.41 -11.81 -19.47
CA VAL A 711 12.92 -10.53 -19.96
C VAL A 711 12.61 -10.38 -21.44
N GLN A 712 13.31 -11.14 -22.29
CA GLN A 712 13.10 -11.11 -23.75
C GLN A 712 11.65 -11.47 -24.10
N GLY A 713 11.10 -12.51 -23.48
CA GLY A 713 9.75 -12.98 -23.78
C GLY A 713 8.64 -11.99 -23.42
N SER A 714 8.72 -11.33 -22.26
CA SER A 714 7.71 -10.33 -21.89
C SER A 714 7.86 -9.02 -22.66
N TRP A 715 9.09 -8.64 -23.02
CA TRP A 715 9.34 -7.49 -23.89
C TRP A 715 8.81 -7.72 -25.31
N ALA A 716 9.04 -8.90 -25.88
CA ALA A 716 8.47 -9.31 -27.17
C ALA A 716 6.93 -9.30 -27.12
N LEU A 717 6.32 -9.87 -26.06
CA LEU A 717 4.88 -9.79 -25.82
C LEU A 717 4.38 -8.35 -25.75
N HIS A 718 5.09 -7.47 -25.04
CA HIS A 718 4.71 -6.07 -24.95
C HIS A 718 4.69 -5.41 -26.33
N ARG A 719 5.79 -5.46 -27.08
CA ARG A 719 5.92 -4.83 -28.41
C ARG A 719 4.91 -5.36 -29.41
N GLN A 720 4.75 -6.69 -29.48
CA GLN A 720 3.88 -7.32 -30.48
C GLN A 720 2.39 -7.27 -30.12
N THR A 721 2.01 -6.81 -28.92
CA THR A 721 0.59 -6.66 -28.52
C THR A 721 0.13 -5.22 -28.36
N LEU A 722 0.97 -4.22 -28.71
CA LEU A 722 0.61 -2.80 -28.61
C LEU A 722 -0.66 -2.42 -29.41
N HIS A 723 -0.88 -3.10 -30.53
CA HIS A 723 -2.05 -2.88 -31.40
C HIS A 723 -3.28 -3.68 -30.98
N CYS A 724 -3.16 -4.59 -29.99
CA CYS A 724 -4.25 -5.41 -29.51
C CYS A 724 -5.05 -4.68 -28.43
N PRO A 725 -6.40 -4.68 -28.46
CA PRO A 725 -7.23 -3.98 -27.49
C PRO A 725 -7.42 -4.84 -26.22
N LEU A 726 -6.33 -5.06 -25.48
CA LEU A 726 -6.31 -5.92 -24.29
C LEU A 726 -7.11 -5.31 -23.13
N ASP A 727 -7.86 -6.15 -22.43
CA ASP A 727 -8.52 -5.85 -21.15
C ASP A 727 -7.53 -6.00 -19.98
N PHE A 728 -6.59 -6.96 -20.09
CA PHE A 728 -5.55 -7.20 -19.09
C PHE A 728 -4.24 -7.74 -19.68
N PHE A 729 -3.13 -7.49 -18.99
CA PHE A 729 -1.81 -8.04 -19.28
C PHE A 729 -1.14 -8.41 -17.96
N VAL A 730 -1.20 -9.68 -17.58
CA VAL A 730 -0.76 -10.15 -16.25
C VAL A 730 0.61 -10.82 -16.36
N LEU A 731 1.55 -10.40 -15.52
CA LEU A 731 2.92 -10.90 -15.43
C LEU A 731 3.09 -11.64 -14.09
N PHE A 732 3.49 -12.91 -14.14
CA PHE A 732 3.80 -13.64 -12.91
C PHE A 732 5.25 -13.45 -12.55
N SER A 733 5.47 -12.58 -11.57
CA SER A 733 6.74 -12.32 -10.91
C SER A 733 6.89 -13.21 -9.66
N SER A 734 7.87 -12.92 -8.82
CA SER A 734 8.23 -13.71 -7.64
C SER A 734 8.67 -12.81 -6.51
N LEU A 735 8.43 -13.23 -5.26
CA LEU A 735 9.01 -12.60 -4.07
C LEU A 735 10.53 -12.53 -4.09
N SER A 736 11.21 -13.34 -4.91
CA SER A 736 12.67 -13.24 -5.10
C SER A 736 13.13 -11.87 -5.60
N SER A 737 12.33 -11.18 -6.42
CA SER A 737 12.61 -9.81 -6.84
C SER A 737 12.45 -8.82 -5.70
N VAL A 738 11.56 -9.09 -4.73
CA VAL A 738 11.28 -8.23 -3.57
C VAL A 738 12.37 -8.41 -2.51
N PHE A 739 12.62 -9.64 -2.09
CA PHE A 739 13.55 -9.92 -0.98
C PHE A 739 15.01 -10.10 -1.41
N GLY A 740 15.27 -10.48 -2.66
CA GLY A 740 16.60 -10.85 -3.12
C GLY A 740 17.07 -12.19 -2.58
N HIS A 741 16.33 -13.28 -2.81
CA HIS A 741 16.69 -14.59 -2.27
C HIS A 741 18.10 -15.04 -2.69
N ALA A 742 18.89 -15.49 -1.72
CA ALA A 742 20.18 -16.11 -1.98
C ALA A 742 20.03 -17.35 -2.89
N GLY A 743 20.94 -17.49 -3.84
CA GLY A 743 20.93 -18.48 -4.91
C GLY A 743 20.06 -18.09 -6.11
N GLN A 744 19.37 -16.95 -6.08
CA GLN A 744 18.38 -16.58 -7.10
C GLN A 744 18.72 -15.26 -7.82
N GLY A 745 20.00 -14.90 -7.95
CA GLY A 745 20.46 -13.68 -8.63
C GLY A 745 19.86 -13.49 -10.04
N ASN A 746 19.95 -14.54 -10.87
CA ASN A 746 19.36 -14.58 -12.20
C ASN A 746 17.83 -14.43 -12.20
N TYR A 747 17.14 -15.13 -11.30
CA TYR A 747 15.69 -15.14 -11.23
C TYR A 747 15.13 -13.84 -10.63
N ALA A 748 15.79 -13.26 -9.63
CA ALA A 748 15.44 -11.96 -9.05
C ALA A 748 15.57 -10.85 -10.11
N ALA A 749 16.66 -10.83 -10.88
CA ALA A 749 16.86 -9.92 -12.00
C ALA A 749 15.76 -10.06 -13.07
N ALA A 750 15.43 -11.31 -13.46
CA ALA A 750 14.39 -11.59 -14.44
C ALA A 750 13.00 -11.11 -14.00
N ASN A 751 12.67 -11.28 -12.71
CA ASN A 751 11.38 -10.87 -12.15
C ASN A 751 11.30 -9.35 -11.93
N MET A 752 12.42 -8.69 -11.62
CA MET A 752 12.48 -7.23 -11.53
C MET A 752 12.17 -6.54 -12.86
N PHE A 753 12.55 -7.17 -13.98
CA PHE A 753 12.14 -6.70 -15.31
C PHE A 753 10.62 -6.73 -15.50
N LEU A 754 9.97 -7.84 -15.10
CA LEU A 754 8.51 -7.96 -15.17
C LEU A 754 7.81 -6.89 -14.33
N ASP A 755 8.36 -6.62 -13.15
CA ASP A 755 7.83 -5.61 -12.24
C ASP A 755 7.88 -4.21 -12.87
N ALA A 756 9.05 -3.83 -13.40
CA ALA A 756 9.23 -2.57 -14.11
C ALA A 756 8.36 -2.47 -15.38
N LEU A 757 8.22 -3.56 -16.14
CA LEU A 757 7.40 -3.59 -17.35
C LEU A 757 5.92 -3.31 -17.06
N ALA A 758 5.39 -3.77 -15.92
CA ALA A 758 4.03 -3.48 -15.54
C ALA A 758 3.82 -1.98 -15.28
N TRP A 759 4.76 -1.33 -14.60
CA TRP A 759 4.74 0.12 -14.38
C TRP A 759 4.87 0.89 -15.70
N TYR A 760 5.82 0.52 -16.56
CA TYR A 760 6.00 1.13 -17.87
C TYR A 760 4.72 1.09 -18.71
N ARG A 761 4.08 -0.07 -18.82
CA ARG A 761 2.81 -0.23 -19.55
C ARG A 761 1.71 0.67 -18.97
N ARG A 762 1.60 0.75 -17.65
CA ARG A 762 0.57 1.54 -16.97
C ARG A 762 0.77 3.04 -17.13
N ALA A 763 2.01 3.51 -17.16
CA ALA A 763 2.35 4.90 -17.47
C ALA A 763 1.90 5.30 -18.89
N HIS A 764 1.86 4.34 -19.82
CA HIS A 764 1.40 4.53 -21.20
C HIS A 764 -0.10 4.24 -21.38
N GLY A 765 -0.88 4.16 -20.31
CA GLY A 765 -2.32 3.86 -20.37
C GLY A 765 -2.67 2.42 -20.77
N LEU A 766 -1.67 1.55 -20.91
CA LEU A 766 -1.89 0.14 -21.28
C LEU A 766 -2.20 -0.70 -20.04
N PRO A 767 -3.00 -1.78 -20.18
CA PRO A 767 -3.24 -2.69 -19.07
C PRO A 767 -1.95 -3.41 -18.68
N ALA A 768 -1.72 -3.55 -17.37
CA ALA A 768 -0.62 -4.34 -16.82
C ALA A 768 -0.85 -4.67 -15.32
N LEU A 769 -0.52 -5.88 -14.92
CA LEU A 769 -0.49 -6.30 -13.51
C LEU A 769 0.68 -7.26 -13.33
N THR A 770 1.65 -6.93 -12.50
CA THR A 770 2.65 -7.89 -12.02
C THR A 770 2.26 -8.40 -10.63
N ILE A 771 2.41 -9.71 -10.42
CA ILE A 771 2.17 -10.33 -9.11
C ILE A 771 3.45 -11.01 -8.66
N ASN A 772 4.00 -10.57 -7.54
CA ASN A 772 5.14 -11.23 -6.90
C ASN A 772 4.62 -12.41 -6.06
N TRP A 773 4.60 -13.60 -6.66
CA TRP A 773 4.08 -14.79 -5.98
C TRP A 773 5.05 -15.33 -4.92
N GLY A 774 4.51 -15.61 -3.74
CA GLY A 774 5.17 -16.32 -2.68
C GLY A 774 5.06 -17.84 -2.80
N TYR A 775 5.16 -18.52 -1.66
CA TYR A 775 5.25 -19.97 -1.62
C TYR A 775 3.91 -20.65 -1.92
N LEU A 776 3.76 -21.15 -3.14
CA LEU A 776 2.62 -21.94 -3.59
C LEU A 776 2.87 -23.43 -3.34
N GLY A 777 2.12 -24.04 -2.42
CA GLY A 777 2.43 -25.39 -1.91
C GLY A 777 1.99 -26.57 -2.79
N GLU A 778 0.93 -26.41 -3.60
CA GLU A 778 0.25 -27.54 -4.26
C GLU A 778 0.74 -27.81 -5.69
N VAL A 779 1.32 -26.83 -6.38
CA VAL A 779 1.72 -26.95 -7.79
C VAL A 779 2.99 -26.15 -8.09
N GLY A 780 3.76 -26.59 -9.08
CA GLY A 780 4.97 -25.90 -9.55
C GLY A 780 6.26 -26.47 -8.97
N TYR A 781 7.36 -25.71 -9.10
CA TYR A 781 8.72 -26.16 -8.80
C TYR A 781 8.93 -26.52 -7.31
N LEU A 782 8.27 -25.81 -6.40
CA LEU A 782 8.48 -25.99 -4.95
C LEU A 782 7.70 -27.19 -4.38
N ALA A 783 6.54 -27.52 -4.95
CA ALA A 783 5.80 -28.75 -4.60
C ALA A 783 6.62 -30.02 -4.88
N GLN A 784 7.62 -29.93 -5.76
CA GLN A 784 8.55 -31.02 -6.09
C GLN A 784 9.76 -31.09 -5.13
N ARG A 785 9.87 -30.19 -4.13
CA ARG A 785 10.99 -30.10 -3.17
C ARG A 785 10.52 -29.82 -1.72
N PRO A 786 9.92 -30.80 -1.04
CA PRO A 786 9.29 -30.62 0.29
C PRO A 786 10.26 -30.11 1.38
N GLN A 787 11.54 -30.46 1.32
CA GLN A 787 12.54 -30.02 2.30
C GLN A 787 12.76 -28.50 2.31
N LEU A 788 12.65 -27.86 1.13
CA LEU A 788 12.78 -26.41 1.01
C LEU A 788 11.53 -25.68 1.55
N GLY A 789 10.37 -26.33 1.45
CA GLY A 789 9.10 -25.86 2.02
C GLY A 789 9.11 -25.81 3.54
N GLU A 790 9.50 -26.91 4.20
CA GLU A 790 9.59 -26.96 5.67
C GLU A 790 10.53 -25.89 6.24
N ARG A 791 11.62 -25.58 5.52
CA ARG A 791 12.60 -24.57 5.91
C ARG A 791 12.02 -23.16 5.84
N LEU A 792 11.30 -22.82 4.77
CA LEU A 792 10.64 -21.52 4.61
C LEU A 792 9.58 -21.30 5.70
N GLU A 793 8.82 -22.34 6.04
CA GLU A 793 7.80 -22.27 7.09
C GLU A 793 8.41 -22.03 8.48
N ARG A 794 9.59 -22.62 8.78
CA ARG A 794 10.34 -22.32 10.00
C ARG A 794 10.86 -20.89 10.08
N GLN A 795 11.07 -20.23 8.94
CA GLN A 795 11.48 -18.81 8.83
C GLN A 795 10.29 -17.85 8.76
N GLY A 796 9.08 -18.33 8.99
CA GLY A 796 7.86 -17.55 8.98
C GLY A 796 7.25 -17.33 7.59
N VAL A 797 7.77 -17.93 6.51
CA VAL A 797 7.16 -17.86 5.17
C VAL A 797 6.33 -19.10 4.90
N LEU A 798 5.01 -18.92 4.96
CA LEU A 798 4.04 -20.00 4.92
C LEU A 798 3.53 -20.27 3.50
N SER A 799 3.17 -21.53 3.26
CA SER A 799 2.51 -21.94 2.03
C SER A 799 1.06 -21.45 1.94
N PHE A 800 0.58 -21.28 0.72
CA PHE A 800 -0.83 -21.11 0.38
C PHE A 800 -1.24 -22.00 -0.80
N THR A 801 -2.55 -22.21 -0.94
CA THR A 801 -3.15 -23.10 -1.94
C THR A 801 -3.35 -22.40 -3.28
N VAL A 802 -3.52 -23.18 -4.36
CA VAL A 802 -3.86 -22.65 -5.70
C VAL A 802 -5.18 -21.90 -5.66
N LYS A 803 -6.17 -22.40 -4.93
CA LYS A 803 -7.47 -21.72 -4.77
C LYS A 803 -7.31 -20.35 -4.11
N GLN A 804 -6.48 -20.25 -3.07
CA GLN A 804 -6.14 -18.97 -2.44
C GLN A 804 -5.42 -18.04 -3.42
N ALA A 805 -4.45 -18.55 -4.18
CA ALA A 805 -3.74 -17.79 -5.20
C ALA A 805 -4.68 -17.23 -6.27
N LEU A 806 -5.59 -18.04 -6.82
CA LEU A 806 -6.57 -17.62 -7.82
C LEU A 806 -7.54 -16.57 -7.27
N THR A 807 -7.95 -16.70 -6.01
CA THR A 807 -8.78 -15.69 -5.33
C THR A 807 -8.05 -14.36 -5.23
N LEU A 808 -6.75 -14.38 -4.96
CA LEU A 808 -5.92 -13.17 -4.86
C LEU A 808 -5.59 -12.58 -6.24
N LEU A 809 -5.39 -13.42 -7.26
CA LEU A 809 -5.28 -13.00 -8.65
C LEU A 809 -6.55 -12.24 -9.08
N GLU A 810 -7.72 -12.82 -8.83
CA GLU A 810 -9.01 -12.19 -9.13
C GLU A 810 -9.14 -10.82 -8.45
N ARG A 811 -8.85 -10.75 -7.14
CA ARG A 811 -8.88 -9.48 -6.40
C ARG A 811 -7.89 -8.47 -6.94
N ALA A 812 -6.68 -8.89 -7.31
CA ALA A 812 -5.66 -8.00 -7.87
C ALA A 812 -6.09 -7.44 -9.24
N MET A 813 -6.72 -8.27 -10.08
CA MET A 813 -7.30 -7.85 -11.36
C MET A 813 -8.46 -6.86 -11.16
N GLN A 814 -9.39 -7.15 -10.24
CA GLN A 814 -10.53 -6.28 -9.93
C GLN A 814 -10.12 -4.94 -9.33
N ARG A 815 -9.06 -4.92 -8.49
CA ARG A 815 -8.47 -3.70 -7.95
C ARG A 815 -7.70 -2.89 -9.00
N GLN A 816 -7.48 -3.44 -10.20
CA GLN A 816 -6.60 -2.87 -11.22
C GLN A 816 -5.22 -2.51 -10.65
N ALA A 817 -4.67 -3.36 -9.78
CA ALA A 817 -3.32 -3.17 -9.25
C ALA A 817 -2.28 -3.14 -10.39
N ILE A 818 -1.19 -2.39 -10.19
CA ILE A 818 -0.03 -2.40 -11.10
C ILE A 818 0.93 -3.49 -10.64
N GLN A 819 1.24 -3.48 -9.34
CA GLN A 819 2.10 -4.44 -8.68
C GLN A 819 1.51 -4.83 -7.34
N ILE A 820 1.49 -6.13 -7.05
CA ILE A 820 1.11 -6.65 -5.73
C ILE A 820 1.94 -7.87 -5.39
N SER A 821 2.34 -7.96 -4.13
CA SER A 821 3.02 -9.14 -3.60
C SER A 821 2.03 -10.01 -2.84
N VAL A 822 2.04 -11.30 -3.14
CA VAL A 822 1.18 -12.29 -2.47
C VAL A 822 2.04 -13.21 -1.64
N MET A 823 1.94 -13.06 -0.33
CA MET A 823 2.69 -13.87 0.63
C MET A 823 1.82 -14.17 1.85
N ARG A 824 2.08 -15.31 2.48
CA ARG A 824 1.55 -15.62 3.81
C ARG A 824 2.74 -15.66 4.75
N VAL A 825 2.79 -14.72 5.69
CA VAL A 825 3.93 -14.55 6.58
C VAL A 825 3.46 -14.56 8.03
N ASP A 826 4.20 -15.29 8.87
CA ASP A 826 4.16 -15.17 10.32
C ASP A 826 5.28 -14.21 10.74
N TRP A 827 4.91 -12.94 10.93
CA TRP A 827 5.86 -11.87 11.27
C TRP A 827 6.53 -12.08 12.63
N SER A 828 5.92 -12.84 13.55
CA SER A 828 6.52 -13.17 14.85
C SER A 828 7.73 -14.11 14.72
N ARG A 829 7.74 -14.92 13.66
CA ARG A 829 8.83 -15.86 13.33
C ARG A 829 9.75 -15.33 12.25
N TRP A 830 9.39 -14.21 11.62
CA TRP A 830 10.12 -13.66 10.50
C TRP A 830 11.43 -13.02 10.98
N ARG A 831 12.55 -13.62 10.60
CA ARG A 831 13.91 -13.18 10.95
C ARG A 831 14.68 -12.62 9.74
N GLY A 832 13.93 -12.16 8.73
CA GLY A 832 14.46 -11.87 7.40
C GLY A 832 14.53 -13.11 6.50
N LEU A 833 14.45 -12.90 5.19
CA LEU A 833 14.67 -13.93 4.15
C LEU A 833 16.11 -13.96 3.64
N GLY A 834 16.92 -13.01 4.11
CA GLY A 834 18.34 -12.89 3.82
C GLY A 834 19.19 -13.74 4.76
N VAL A 835 20.42 -13.94 4.35
CA VAL A 835 21.38 -14.78 5.06
C VAL A 835 21.84 -14.14 6.38
N THR A 836 21.82 -12.82 6.51
CA THR A 836 22.56 -12.08 7.54
C THR A 836 21.83 -11.88 8.88
N GLY A 837 20.57 -12.34 9.02
CA GLY A 837 19.75 -12.13 10.23
C GLY A 837 19.41 -10.65 10.53
N ARG A 838 19.89 -9.70 9.71
CA ARG A 838 19.49 -8.28 9.75
C ARG A 838 18.28 -8.08 8.86
N VAL A 839 17.27 -7.43 9.41
CA VAL A 839 16.05 -7.07 8.67
C VAL A 839 16.35 -5.83 7.84
N SER A 840 16.16 -5.92 6.51
CA SER A 840 16.31 -4.76 5.61
C SER A 840 15.33 -3.64 6.02
N PRO A 841 15.74 -2.36 5.98
CA PRO A 841 14.90 -1.20 6.34
C PRO A 841 13.54 -1.18 5.64
N ARG A 842 13.47 -1.76 4.44
CA ARG A 842 12.25 -1.91 3.62
C ARG A 842 11.10 -2.59 4.36
N PHE A 843 11.41 -3.47 5.30
CA PHE A 843 10.45 -4.26 6.08
C PHE A 843 10.46 -3.95 7.57
N ALA A 844 11.38 -3.12 8.06
CA ALA A 844 11.60 -2.90 9.49
C ALA A 844 10.32 -2.47 10.24
N HIS A 845 9.51 -1.61 9.61
CA HIS A 845 8.25 -1.11 10.16
C HIS A 845 7.15 -2.19 10.33
N LEU A 846 7.25 -3.33 9.63
CA LEU A 846 6.27 -4.43 9.74
C LEU A 846 6.48 -5.27 11.00
N LEU A 847 7.63 -5.11 11.66
CA LEU A 847 7.96 -5.81 12.90
C LEU A 847 7.55 -5.03 14.15
N SER A 848 7.34 -3.71 14.03
CA SER A 848 7.18 -2.77 15.16
C SER A 848 5.79 -2.81 15.82
N ASP A 849 4.75 -3.28 15.12
CA ASP A 849 3.37 -3.36 15.63
C ASP A 849 3.13 -4.51 16.63
N HIS A 850 4.16 -5.34 16.91
CA HIS A 850 4.08 -6.44 17.88
C HIS A 850 4.80 -6.18 19.21
N ASP A 851 5.40 -5.00 19.39
CA ASP A 851 6.08 -4.64 20.65
C ASP A 851 5.12 -4.08 21.73
N GLY A 852 3.82 -3.92 21.42
CA GLY A 852 2.83 -3.37 22.34
C GLY A 852 2.32 -4.30 23.46
N GLU A 853 2.66 -5.59 23.45
CA GLU A 853 2.19 -6.58 24.45
C GLU A 853 3.30 -7.53 24.96
N LEU A 854 4.57 -7.23 24.71
CA LEU A 854 5.70 -7.96 25.29
C LEU A 854 6.47 -7.05 26.26
N THR A 855 5.84 -6.76 27.41
CA THR A 855 6.59 -6.49 28.63
C THR A 855 7.55 -7.65 28.86
N SER A 856 8.85 -7.37 28.78
CA SER A 856 9.92 -8.12 29.45
C SER A 856 9.72 -9.64 29.49
N SER A 857 9.82 -10.30 28.33
CA SER A 857 10.37 -11.66 28.36
C SER A 857 11.83 -11.56 27.92
N GLU A 858 12.71 -11.61 28.92
CA GLU A 858 14.04 -12.17 28.74
C GLU A 858 13.86 -13.56 28.10
N GLY A 859 13.87 -13.63 26.77
CA GLY A 859 14.24 -14.86 26.09
C GLY A 859 15.63 -15.25 26.61
N PRO A 860 15.90 -16.53 26.92
CA PRO A 860 16.95 -16.90 27.85
C PRO A 860 18.31 -16.36 27.41
N LEU A 861 18.71 -15.24 28.02
CA LEU A 861 20.08 -14.96 28.41
C LEU A 861 20.36 -15.84 29.64
N GLY A 862 20.18 -17.14 29.47
CA GLY A 862 20.48 -18.18 30.44
C GLY A 862 21.72 -18.89 29.95
N GLY A 863 22.80 -18.78 30.72
CA GLY A 863 24.13 -19.26 30.37
C GLY A 863 24.14 -20.66 29.75
N LEU A 864 24.71 -20.76 28.56
CA LEU A 864 25.68 -21.80 28.30
C LEU A 864 27.04 -21.12 28.40
N THR A 865 27.60 -21.11 29.61
CA THR A 865 29.03 -21.35 29.71
C THR A 865 29.27 -22.67 28.99
N THR A 866 29.79 -22.64 27.76
CA THR A 866 30.13 -23.88 27.06
C THR A 866 31.35 -24.46 27.75
N ALA A 867 31.12 -25.30 28.76
CA ALA A 867 32.08 -26.28 29.23
C ALA A 867 32.28 -27.42 28.18
N ALA A 868 31.59 -27.35 27.04
CA ALA A 868 31.76 -28.26 25.92
C ALA A 868 32.86 -27.76 24.97
N PRO A 869 33.81 -28.62 24.57
CA PRO A 869 34.82 -28.30 23.56
C PRO A 869 34.23 -27.82 22.22
N LEU A 870 34.92 -26.89 21.55
CA LEU A 870 34.47 -26.23 20.30
C LEU A 870 34.18 -27.25 19.18
N ASP A 871 34.96 -28.32 19.10
CA ASP A 871 34.77 -29.46 18.18
C ASP A 871 33.41 -30.14 18.37
N VAL A 872 32.95 -30.28 19.63
CA VAL A 872 31.64 -30.88 19.94
C VAL A 872 30.51 -29.97 19.46
N LEU A 873 30.63 -28.66 19.64
CA LEU A 873 29.62 -27.69 19.21
C LEU A 873 29.51 -27.64 17.68
N VAL A 874 30.65 -27.56 16.99
CA VAL A 874 30.73 -27.54 15.52
C VAL A 874 30.19 -28.85 14.94
N ARG A 875 30.57 -29.99 15.51
CA ARG A 875 30.07 -31.31 15.08
C ARG A 875 28.56 -31.48 15.29
N ASN A 876 28.03 -31.01 16.42
CA ASN A 876 26.60 -31.05 16.70
C ASN A 876 25.79 -30.16 15.75
N LYS A 877 26.31 -28.96 15.43
CA LYS A 877 25.66 -28.07 14.46
C LYS A 877 25.68 -28.68 13.06
N VAL A 878 26.81 -29.19 12.60
CA VAL A 878 26.93 -29.83 11.28
C VAL A 878 26.03 -31.06 11.17
N ALA A 879 25.92 -31.87 12.22
CA ALA A 879 25.01 -33.01 12.25
C ALA A 879 23.54 -32.58 12.12
N ARG A 880 23.16 -31.52 12.84
CA ARG A 880 21.81 -30.93 12.78
C ARG A 880 21.49 -30.34 11.41
N VAL A 881 22.46 -29.66 10.78
CA VAL A 881 22.32 -29.11 9.42
C VAL A 881 22.13 -30.24 8.41
N LEU A 882 22.88 -31.35 8.53
CA LEU A 882 22.79 -32.54 7.67
C LEU A 882 21.61 -33.47 7.99
N GLY A 883 20.84 -33.22 9.05
CA GLY A 883 19.76 -34.11 9.49
C GLY A 883 20.24 -35.49 9.96
N THR A 884 21.45 -35.58 10.51
CA THR A 884 22.09 -36.82 10.99
C THR A 884 22.51 -36.69 12.47
N THR A 885 23.13 -37.73 13.04
CA THR A 885 23.68 -37.69 14.41
C THR A 885 25.18 -37.40 14.39
N PRO A 886 25.73 -36.71 15.42
CA PRO A 886 27.14 -36.32 15.49
C PRO A 886 28.11 -37.50 15.33
N GLU A 887 27.76 -38.67 15.84
CA GLU A 887 28.58 -39.89 15.85
C GLU A 887 28.77 -40.48 14.45
N ARG A 888 27.88 -40.15 13.51
CA ARG A 888 27.92 -40.61 12.11
C ARG A 888 28.75 -39.70 11.19
N LEU A 889 29.19 -38.55 11.68
CA LEU A 889 30.04 -37.64 10.93
C LEU A 889 31.50 -38.09 11.00
N ASP A 890 32.10 -38.22 9.82
CA ASP A 890 33.53 -38.42 9.64
C ASP A 890 34.23 -37.06 9.67
N VAL A 891 34.95 -36.80 10.75
CA VAL A 891 35.53 -35.47 11.05
C VAL A 891 36.72 -35.11 10.16
N ASP A 892 37.29 -36.10 9.47
CA ASP A 892 38.46 -35.98 8.60
C ASP A 892 38.09 -35.76 7.13
N LYS A 893 36.80 -35.78 6.79
CA LYS A 893 36.31 -35.55 5.43
C LYS A 893 35.95 -34.08 5.16
N PRO A 894 36.13 -33.60 3.91
CA PRO A 894 35.67 -32.28 3.50
C PRO A 894 34.15 -32.11 3.67
N LEU A 895 33.70 -30.90 3.99
CA LEU A 895 32.27 -30.60 4.20
C LEU A 895 31.39 -30.92 2.98
N LEU A 896 31.91 -30.72 1.76
CA LEU A 896 31.23 -31.16 0.52
C LEU A 896 30.97 -32.66 0.49
N HIS A 897 31.93 -33.47 0.93
CA HIS A 897 31.83 -34.94 0.92
C HIS A 897 30.92 -35.45 2.03
N LEU A 898 30.64 -34.63 3.05
CA LEU A 898 29.65 -34.88 4.08
C LEU A 898 28.22 -34.53 3.64
N GLY A 899 28.04 -33.97 2.44
CA GLY A 899 26.74 -33.60 1.89
C GLY A 899 26.29 -32.18 2.24
N ILE A 900 27.18 -31.34 2.77
CA ILE A 900 26.89 -29.90 2.93
C ILE A 900 26.91 -29.27 1.54
N ASP A 901 25.74 -28.83 1.09
CA ASP A 901 25.62 -28.02 -0.11
C ASP A 901 25.91 -26.53 0.16
N SER A 902 25.93 -25.73 -0.90
CA SER A 902 26.26 -24.30 -0.80
C SER A 902 25.27 -23.48 0.04
N LEU A 903 24.05 -23.96 0.27
CA LEU A 903 23.03 -23.31 1.10
C LEU A 903 23.17 -23.71 2.58
N MET A 904 23.60 -24.94 2.84
CA MET A 904 23.92 -25.46 4.18
C MET A 904 25.21 -24.84 4.73
N ALA A 905 26.20 -24.60 3.88
CA ALA A 905 27.42 -23.87 4.24
C ALA A 905 27.13 -22.44 4.72
N VAL A 906 26.13 -21.81 4.10
CA VAL A 906 25.64 -20.50 4.49
C VAL A 906 24.99 -20.51 5.88
N GLU A 907 24.19 -21.53 6.21
CA GLU A 907 23.61 -21.68 7.55
C GLU A 907 24.70 -21.87 8.61
N LEU A 908 25.72 -22.67 8.30
CA LEU A 908 26.85 -22.93 9.20
C LEU A 908 27.64 -21.64 9.48
N ARG A 909 27.88 -20.83 8.44
CA ARG A 909 28.52 -19.51 8.55
C ARG A 909 27.80 -18.58 9.51
N ASN A 910 26.49 -18.45 9.35
CA ASN A 910 25.69 -17.52 10.16
C ASN A 910 25.65 -17.91 11.61
N TRP A 911 25.59 -19.22 11.87
CA TRP A 911 25.67 -19.72 13.23
C TRP A 911 27.02 -19.38 13.86
N ILE A 912 28.13 -19.54 13.13
CA ILE A 912 29.47 -19.12 13.60
C ILE A 912 29.51 -17.61 13.90
N GLU A 913 28.96 -16.78 13.00
CA GLU A 913 28.89 -15.32 13.20
C GLU A 913 28.01 -14.93 14.39
N GLN A 914 26.91 -15.66 14.63
CA GLN A 914 25.98 -15.37 15.71
C GLN A 914 26.49 -15.83 17.07
N GLU A 915 27.03 -17.05 17.14
CA GLU A 915 27.48 -17.68 18.38
C GLU A 915 28.80 -17.09 18.87
N TRP A 916 29.71 -16.82 17.93
CA TRP A 916 31.09 -16.46 18.25
C TRP A 916 31.54 -15.10 17.73
N ARG A 917 30.66 -14.37 17.02
CA ARG A 917 30.98 -13.07 16.40
C ARG A 917 32.20 -13.12 15.48
N LEU A 918 32.50 -14.30 14.95
CA LEU A 918 33.58 -14.51 14.00
C LEU A 918 33.04 -14.48 12.58
N HIS A 919 33.66 -13.65 11.74
CA HIS A 919 33.38 -13.68 10.31
C HIS A 919 34.14 -14.83 9.65
N VAL A 920 33.41 -15.66 8.90
CA VAL A 920 33.96 -16.74 8.07
C VAL A 920 33.33 -16.63 6.69
N SER A 921 34.10 -16.76 5.63
CA SER A 921 33.55 -16.73 4.26
C SER A 921 32.94 -18.10 3.90
N ILE A 922 32.02 -18.11 2.93
CA ILE A 922 31.49 -19.39 2.40
C ILE A 922 32.62 -20.17 1.72
N MET A 923 33.60 -19.48 1.13
CA MET A 923 34.75 -20.12 0.50
C MET A 923 35.64 -20.82 1.52
N GLU A 924 35.89 -20.22 2.69
CA GLU A 924 36.65 -20.82 3.79
C GLU A 924 35.96 -22.10 4.30
N LEU A 925 34.63 -22.06 4.46
CA LEU A 925 33.85 -23.24 4.83
C LEU A 925 33.92 -24.33 3.75
N MET A 926 33.81 -23.95 2.48
CA MET A 926 33.78 -24.91 1.38
C MET A 926 35.16 -25.46 1.00
N ARG A 927 36.24 -24.72 1.30
CA ARG A 927 37.63 -25.14 1.07
C ARG A 927 38.26 -25.82 2.29
N SER A 928 37.58 -25.84 3.44
CA SER A 928 38.10 -26.51 4.62
C SER A 928 38.34 -28.00 4.33
N PRO A 929 39.60 -28.49 4.47
CA PRO A 929 39.94 -29.87 4.11
C PRO A 929 39.22 -30.91 4.98
N SER A 930 38.81 -30.53 6.19
CA SER A 930 38.03 -31.37 7.09
C SER A 930 37.20 -30.56 8.09
N LEU A 931 36.27 -31.22 8.79
CA LEU A 931 35.54 -30.62 9.92
C LEU A 931 36.48 -30.26 11.08
N ALA A 932 37.52 -31.06 11.30
CA ALA A 932 38.59 -30.78 12.26
C ALA A 932 39.35 -29.49 11.90
N SER A 933 39.67 -29.29 10.61
CA SER A 933 40.36 -28.09 10.12
C SER A 933 39.54 -26.82 10.30
N LEU A 934 38.21 -26.90 10.08
CA LEU A 934 37.30 -25.78 10.35
C LEU A 934 37.29 -25.42 11.84
N THR A 935 37.25 -26.44 12.71
CA THR A 935 37.26 -26.23 14.16
C THR A 935 38.56 -25.56 14.61
N GLN A 936 39.70 -25.97 14.07
CA GLN A 936 41.00 -25.35 14.35
C GLN A 936 41.04 -23.88 13.91
N LEU A 937 40.56 -23.57 12.70
CA LEU A 937 40.48 -22.20 12.19
C LEU A 937 39.64 -21.29 13.11
N LEU A 938 38.51 -21.80 13.61
CA LEU A 938 37.66 -21.07 14.55
C LEU A 938 38.35 -20.87 15.91
N HIS A 939 39.13 -21.86 16.36
CA HIS A 939 39.89 -21.77 17.60
C HIS A 939 40.98 -20.68 17.54
N GLU A 940 41.73 -20.63 16.43
CA GLU A 940 42.75 -19.61 16.17
C GLU A 940 42.15 -18.19 16.11
N ARG A 941 40.98 -18.02 15.48
CA ARG A 941 40.29 -16.73 15.41
C ARG A 941 39.71 -16.27 16.74
N LEU A 942 39.16 -17.18 17.55
CA LEU A 942 38.69 -16.86 18.90
C LEU A 942 39.85 -16.40 19.80
N ALA A 943 40.99 -17.10 19.77
CA ALA A 943 42.17 -16.74 20.56
C ALA A 943 42.72 -15.34 20.19
N ASN A 944 42.71 -14.98 18.90
CA ASN A 944 43.13 -13.66 18.44
C ASN A 944 42.17 -12.53 18.87
N THR A 945 40.87 -12.84 19.00
CA THR A 945 39.85 -11.86 19.44
C THR A 945 39.97 -11.58 20.94
N GLU A 946 40.31 -12.60 21.75
CA GLU A 946 40.55 -12.45 23.20
C GLU A 946 41.90 -11.78 23.53
N GLY A 947 42.94 -12.02 22.72
CA GLY A 947 44.25 -11.37 22.86
C GLY A 947 44.19 -9.85 22.61
N ALA A 948 43.42 -9.41 21.61
CA ALA A 948 43.23 -7.99 21.32
C ALA A 948 42.46 -7.25 22.44
N ALA A 949 41.45 -7.91 23.05
CA ALA A 949 40.64 -7.35 24.12
C ALA A 949 41.39 -7.17 25.46
N LYS A 950 42.45 -7.95 25.72
CA LYS A 950 43.30 -7.80 26.91
C LYS A 950 44.29 -6.64 26.83
N SER A 951 44.66 -6.18 25.62
CA SER A 951 45.59 -5.06 25.43
C SER A 951 44.94 -3.66 25.50
N ALA A 952 43.61 -3.59 25.52
CA ALA A 952 42.84 -2.35 25.34
C ALA A 952 41.90 -2.00 26.52
N ARG A 953 42.22 -2.40 27.76
CA ARG A 953 41.52 -1.89 28.96
C ARG A 953 42.32 -0.76 29.63
N PRO A 954 41.73 0.41 29.91
CA PRO A 954 42.34 1.40 30.81
C PRO A 954 42.34 0.89 32.26
N PRO A 955 43.25 1.37 33.13
CA PRO A 955 43.24 0.99 34.54
C PRO A 955 41.96 1.47 35.24
N THR A 956 41.48 0.69 36.21
CA THR A 956 40.27 0.99 36.98
C THR A 956 40.49 2.12 38.00
N GLU A 957 39.44 2.88 38.32
CA GLU A 957 39.45 4.01 39.28
C GLU A 957 40.08 3.67 40.64
N ALA A 958 39.98 2.41 41.11
CA ALA A 958 40.62 1.95 42.34
C ALA A 958 42.17 1.93 42.25
N GLN A 959 42.72 1.58 41.09
CA GLN A 959 44.17 1.58 40.84
C GLN A 959 44.69 3.00 40.60
N ALA A 960 43.90 3.86 39.94
CA ALA A 960 44.23 5.27 39.79
C ALA A 960 44.23 6.01 41.15
N ALA A 961 43.33 5.65 42.07
CA ALA A 961 43.30 6.19 43.43
C ALA A 961 44.49 5.73 44.28
N GLU A 962 44.92 4.47 44.14
CA GLU A 962 46.11 3.92 44.83
C GLU A 962 47.41 4.57 44.33
N GLU A 963 47.55 4.80 43.02
CA GLU A 963 48.69 5.54 42.45
C GLU A 963 48.69 7.03 42.82
N LEU A 964 47.52 7.64 43.00
CA LEU A 964 47.42 9.03 43.45
C LEU A 964 47.79 9.17 44.93
N LEU A 965 47.35 8.23 45.78
CA LEU A 965 47.67 8.18 47.20
C LEU A 965 49.18 7.94 47.45
N ALA A 966 49.80 7.07 46.65
CA ALA A 966 51.25 6.83 46.72
C ALA A 966 52.08 8.07 46.30
N LYS A 967 51.57 8.92 45.41
CA LYS A 967 52.23 10.18 44.99
C LYS A 967 52.10 11.30 46.01
N ILE A 968 51.09 11.27 46.88
CA ILE A 968 50.88 12.29 47.93
C ILE A 968 51.92 12.15 49.06
N GLU A 969 52.44 10.94 49.32
CA GLU A 969 53.50 10.73 50.32
C GLU A 969 54.89 11.27 49.91
N GLU A 970 55.08 11.62 48.63
CA GLU A 970 56.36 12.13 48.09
C GLU A 970 56.35 13.64 47.78
N LEU A 971 55.24 14.36 48.05
CA LEU A 971 55.09 15.79 47.77
C LEU A 971 55.35 16.65 49.03
N PRO A 972 55.96 17.85 48.90
CA PRO A 972 56.08 18.81 50.02
C PRO A 972 54.70 19.32 50.46
N ASP A 973 54.52 19.59 51.76
CA ASP A 973 53.22 19.98 52.36
C ASP A 973 52.50 21.15 51.65
N GLU A 974 53.24 22.09 51.05
CA GLU A 974 52.66 23.22 50.31
C GLU A 974 51.98 22.82 48.99
N ASP A 975 52.39 21.71 48.35
CA ASP A 975 51.81 21.23 47.09
C ASP A 975 50.58 20.31 47.32
N VAL A 976 50.46 19.72 48.51
CA VAL A 976 49.32 18.87 48.90
C VAL A 976 48.06 19.70 49.11
N ASP A 977 48.17 20.88 49.73
CA ASP A 977 47.05 21.80 49.93
C ASP A 977 46.52 22.39 48.61
N ALA A 978 47.41 22.66 47.63
CA ALA A 978 47.01 23.12 46.30
C ALA A 978 46.24 22.04 45.53
N LEU A 979 46.66 20.78 45.63
CA LEU A 979 46.01 19.64 44.98
C LEU A 979 44.63 19.33 45.59
N LEU A 980 44.50 19.39 46.92
CA LEU A 980 43.22 19.19 47.63
C LEU A 980 42.22 20.31 47.35
N THR A 981 42.69 21.56 47.21
CA THR A 981 41.84 22.71 46.88
C THR A 981 41.28 22.59 45.46
N ALA A 982 42.08 22.16 44.49
CA ALA A 982 41.63 21.93 43.11
C ALA A 982 40.56 20.84 42.99
N LEU A 983 40.68 19.75 43.77
CA LEU A 983 39.72 18.63 43.80
C LEU A 983 38.39 18.99 44.49
N LEU A 984 38.41 19.91 45.46
CA LEU A 984 37.20 20.43 46.11
C LEU A 984 36.44 21.41 45.23
N ASP A 985 37.15 22.21 44.41
CA ASP A 985 36.53 23.14 43.45
C ASP A 985 35.84 22.42 42.28
N GLU A 986 36.39 21.32 41.77
CA GLU A 986 35.73 20.50 40.73
C GLU A 986 34.40 19.90 41.21
N LYS A 987 34.30 19.46 42.47
CA LYS A 987 33.06 18.93 43.05
C LYS A 987 31.97 19.99 43.27
N SER A 988 32.34 21.27 43.34
CA SER A 988 31.38 22.37 43.50
C SER A 988 30.67 22.74 42.19
N ARG A 989 31.34 22.54 41.04
CA ARG A 989 30.80 22.85 39.70
C ARG A 989 29.71 21.87 39.27
N ASP A 990 29.82 20.60 39.67
CA ASP A 990 28.92 19.52 39.27
C ASP A 990 27.52 19.56 39.95
N ARG A 991 27.31 20.42 40.96
CA ARG A 991 26.00 20.59 41.62
C ARG A 991 25.11 21.69 41.01
N SER A 992 25.58 22.42 40.00
CA SER A 992 24.85 23.57 39.43
C SER A 992 24.20 23.32 38.07
N ALA A 993 24.29 22.10 37.53
CA ALA A 993 23.66 21.72 36.26
C ALA A 993 22.51 20.71 36.49
N ILE A 994 21.38 21.21 36.99
CA ILE A 994 20.06 20.60 36.75
C ILE A 994 19.18 21.72 36.17
N PRO A 995 18.83 21.62 34.89
CA PRO A 995 17.44 21.36 34.52
C PRO A 995 17.22 19.97 33.95
#